data_AF-A0A953XU34-F1
#
_entry.id   AF-A0A953XU34-F1
#
_cell.length_a   1.000
_cell.length_b   1.000
_cell.length_c   1.000
_cell.angle_alpha   90.00
_cell.angle_beta   90.00
_cell.angle_gamma   90.00
#
_symmetry.space_group_name_H-M   'P 1'
#
loop_
_entity.id
_entity.type
_entity.pdbx_description
1 polymer ?
#
loop_
_entity_poly.entity_id
_entity_poly.type
_entity_poly.pdbx_seq_one_letter_code
_entity_poly.pdbx_strand_id
1 'polypeptide(L)'
;MADKADPDSSYPPASNPVMNVVRAVCAYGLLGTQLALFLFVLELPYWLADRFFVRHRGDAFYSGQRRIARWFFRLFPFGQQRHVNVRRKAFPSPCVIVCNHQSTLDILMALMLPVNARWMIKGWPFKYPLMGELNKLARHIQVEETKAEVDSDRPRGYDTALNWLKDGVSILVFPEGSRSPDGRIRRFKNGAFVLAVDAQVPVVPVVLDGTGACVRKGSPLVHHPNAVLKVLDPIPTTGLKDAKDAAELKQRVHAQMKQELQNIREAARKPSYPRIHGWVTRLAMFGLALFIATLVSVSVYVTNWCIAEPPVYEGSRALAQEEITNRAIGDTELQILGKSWRRDRNGLHEIGLAGNRWERGYANARLTRELTEAQEELLLDKIREFLPSDFSFWAAKQLVAINNRDLPDFVSDAEKLEILGLTEGSVDHHPEEAPLYHRILNYHAAHDISHIFIDNPLVTTSDFVGCTSFAAWDKASANGDLYVGRNFDFEAGDVFDDDKAVVYVWPDDGIAYVHVAWAGMAGAVTGMNAEGVSVHVNAARTSETKFGRLGTPVSMLVRRVLEQAHNIDEAYAIIKDTPVFVSDTYMIASRKDGRAVVIEKSPEHCAMREAAKPGLLLQTNHMLTEPLKDDPINIEQIERATTTYRWQRLEELTERYYGKLDQKTGVEILRDRKGRGDKDIGLGNRNAIDAGICCHSVMMNVTTGEMWVSAAPRTYGAYIYIPVNRTLAAGPTAAMGMPHQKQMDLPRDPTSAEYEDLKEFRDQVDFARSFIDEEDVAQAEVAVRTMGNLNPKSFETSYYQGRLAYLKENYTKAEKKFEEALDRDPHYEAIREHIRKWLQKAKDAQ
;
A
#
# COMPACT_ATOMS: atom_id res chain seq x y z
N MET A 1 -6.64 22.02 -25.26
CA MET A 1 -5.83 22.97 -26.06
C MET A 1 -5.99 22.60 -27.53
N ALA A 2 -6.42 23.55 -28.38
CA ALA A 2 -6.55 23.32 -29.82
C ALA A 2 -5.16 23.31 -30.48
N ASP A 3 -4.83 22.22 -31.17
CA ASP A 3 -3.59 22.02 -31.93
C ASP A 3 -3.46 23.14 -32.98
N LYS A 4 -2.55 24.09 -32.76
CA LYS A 4 -2.14 25.03 -33.82
C LYS A 4 -1.43 24.19 -34.89
N ALA A 5 -2.02 24.13 -36.09
CA ALA A 5 -1.40 23.47 -37.23
C ALA A 5 -0.03 24.10 -37.49
N ASP A 6 1.03 23.32 -37.31
CA ASP A 6 2.38 23.69 -37.72
C ASP A 6 2.38 23.91 -39.25
N PRO A 7 2.62 25.14 -39.73
CA PRO A 7 2.55 25.48 -41.15
C PRO A 7 3.59 24.75 -42.01
N ASP A 8 4.64 24.17 -41.40
CA ASP A 8 5.66 23.36 -42.09
C ASP A 8 5.35 21.84 -42.08
N SER A 9 4.23 21.43 -41.47
CA SER A 9 3.83 20.03 -41.43
C SER A 9 3.44 19.51 -42.81
N SER A 10 4.01 18.38 -43.22
CA SER A 10 3.58 17.69 -44.44
C SER A 10 2.26 16.92 -44.29
N TYR A 11 1.63 16.99 -43.11
CA TYR A 11 0.35 16.33 -42.84
C TYR A 11 -0.84 17.20 -43.25
N PRO A 12 -1.93 16.61 -43.78
CA PRO A 12 -3.14 17.34 -44.12
C PRO A 12 -3.77 18.01 -42.88
N PRO A 13 -4.55 19.10 -43.03
CA PRO A 13 -5.23 19.75 -41.90
C PRO A 13 -6.18 18.79 -41.16
N ALA A 14 -6.35 19.03 -39.86
CA ALA A 14 -7.16 18.17 -39.00
C ALA A 14 -8.63 18.10 -39.46
N SER A 15 -9.18 16.89 -39.54
CA SER A 15 -10.61 16.64 -39.80
C SER A 15 -11.49 17.03 -38.60
N ASN A 16 -12.82 16.96 -38.75
CA ASN A 16 -13.81 17.26 -37.70
C ASN A 16 -13.38 16.72 -36.31
N PRO A 17 -13.23 17.60 -35.30
CA PRO A 17 -12.66 17.24 -33.99
C PRO A 17 -13.51 16.23 -33.22
N VAL A 18 -14.83 16.34 -33.27
CA VAL A 18 -15.75 15.39 -32.60
C VAL A 18 -15.58 13.98 -33.17
N MET A 19 -15.49 13.88 -34.50
CA MET A 19 -15.29 12.60 -35.16
C MET A 19 -13.91 11.99 -34.84
N ASN A 20 -12.89 12.80 -34.65
CA ASN A 20 -11.55 12.32 -34.27
C ASN A 20 -11.53 11.77 -32.84
N VAL A 21 -12.31 12.36 -31.92
CA VAL A 21 -12.48 11.85 -30.56
C VAL A 21 -13.20 10.49 -30.59
N VAL A 22 -14.31 10.39 -31.32
CA VAL A 22 -15.04 9.11 -31.45
C VAL A 22 -14.13 8.01 -32.02
N ARG A 23 -13.37 8.33 -33.07
CA ARG A 23 -12.39 7.39 -33.66
C ARG A 23 -11.31 6.99 -32.66
N ALA A 24 -10.81 7.92 -31.86
CA ALA A 24 -9.81 7.64 -30.84
C ALA A 24 -10.35 6.66 -29.80
N VAL A 25 -11.54 6.92 -29.25
CA VAL A 25 -12.18 6.03 -28.28
C VAL A 25 -12.39 4.64 -28.87
N CYS A 26 -12.89 4.53 -30.10
CA CYS A 26 -13.08 3.23 -30.74
C CYS A 26 -11.76 2.51 -31.03
N ALA A 27 -10.74 3.20 -31.54
CA ALA A 27 -9.46 2.60 -31.90
C ALA A 27 -8.71 2.10 -30.66
N TYR A 28 -8.58 2.92 -29.61
CA TYR A 28 -7.90 2.52 -28.39
C TYR A 28 -8.72 1.53 -27.58
N GLY A 29 -10.05 1.66 -27.55
CA GLY A 29 -10.93 0.67 -26.94
C GLY A 29 -10.77 -0.70 -27.59
N LEU A 30 -10.84 -0.78 -28.92
CA LEU A 30 -10.62 -2.03 -29.66
C LEU A 30 -9.22 -2.61 -29.42
N LEU A 31 -8.17 -1.78 -29.49
CA LEU A 31 -6.80 -2.24 -29.24
C LEU A 31 -6.65 -2.75 -27.80
N GLY A 32 -7.21 -2.04 -26.82
CA GLY A 32 -7.23 -2.43 -25.41
C GLY A 32 -7.94 -3.76 -25.20
N THR A 33 -9.13 -3.95 -25.78
CA THR A 33 -9.87 -5.22 -25.73
C THR A 33 -9.12 -6.36 -26.40
N GLN A 34 -8.51 -6.12 -27.57
CA GLN A 34 -7.71 -7.14 -28.27
C GLN A 34 -6.48 -7.55 -27.47
N LEU A 35 -5.78 -6.58 -26.85
CA LEU A 35 -4.67 -6.86 -25.96
C LEU A 35 -5.15 -7.64 -24.73
N ALA A 36 -6.20 -7.20 -24.05
CA ALA A 36 -6.75 -7.90 -22.87
C ALA A 36 -7.18 -9.35 -23.18
N LEU A 37 -7.90 -9.59 -24.28
CA LEU A 37 -8.29 -10.93 -24.70
C LEU A 37 -7.10 -11.77 -25.14
N PHE A 38 -6.09 -11.17 -25.79
CA PHE A 38 -4.86 -11.87 -26.16
C PHE A 38 -4.09 -12.34 -24.94
N LEU A 39 -4.00 -11.51 -23.90
CA LEU A 39 -3.41 -11.89 -22.61
C LEU A 39 -4.19 -13.05 -21.99
N PHE A 40 -5.52 -12.94 -21.88
CA PHE A 40 -6.31 -13.94 -21.17
C PHE A 40 -6.45 -15.28 -21.90
N VAL A 41 -6.65 -15.26 -23.22
CA VAL A 41 -6.98 -16.45 -24.02
C VAL A 41 -5.73 -17.18 -24.53
N LEU A 42 -4.64 -16.45 -24.77
CA LEU A 42 -3.43 -17.03 -25.33
C LEU A 42 -2.26 -17.06 -24.36
N GLU A 43 -2.14 -16.17 -23.35
CA GLU A 43 -1.00 -16.25 -22.42
C GLU A 43 -1.12 -17.33 -21.37
N LEU A 44 -2.28 -17.60 -20.77
CA LEU A 44 -2.36 -18.62 -19.71
C LEU A 44 -1.93 -20.03 -20.21
N PRO A 45 -2.36 -20.49 -21.41
CA PRO A 45 -1.88 -21.76 -21.96
C PRO A 45 -0.42 -21.70 -22.45
N TYR A 46 0.04 -20.54 -22.95
CA TYR A 46 1.43 -20.38 -23.41
C TYR A 46 2.42 -20.29 -22.25
N TRP A 47 2.07 -19.57 -21.19
CA TRP A 47 2.82 -19.47 -19.94
C TRP A 47 2.97 -20.86 -19.29
N LEU A 48 1.92 -21.67 -19.32
CA LEU A 48 1.97 -23.08 -18.90
C LEU A 48 2.86 -23.93 -19.82
N ALA A 49 2.78 -23.77 -21.15
CA ALA A 49 3.60 -24.52 -22.10
C ALA A 49 5.09 -24.08 -22.12
N ASP A 50 5.38 -22.82 -21.82
CA ASP A 50 6.71 -22.20 -21.81
C ASP A 50 7.61 -22.75 -20.69
N ARG A 51 6.99 -23.26 -19.61
CA ARG A 51 7.67 -23.94 -18.52
C ARG A 51 8.23 -25.32 -18.93
N PHE A 52 7.80 -25.89 -20.06
CA PHE A 52 8.11 -27.28 -20.43
C PHE A 52 8.79 -27.49 -21.79
N PHE A 53 8.80 -26.55 -22.76
CA PHE A 53 9.34 -26.81 -24.12
C PHE A 53 10.33 -25.74 -24.69
N VAL A 54 11.27 -26.18 -25.54
CA VAL A 54 12.58 -25.54 -25.83
C VAL A 54 12.69 -24.83 -27.21
N ARG A 55 13.57 -23.80 -27.25
CA ARG A 55 14.31 -23.12 -28.36
C ARG A 55 13.65 -22.19 -29.40
N HIS A 56 12.35 -22.25 -29.74
CA HIS A 56 11.74 -21.32 -30.73
C HIS A 56 10.77 -20.26 -30.15
N ARG A 57 10.98 -19.91 -28.86
CA ARG A 57 10.04 -19.19 -27.97
C ARG A 57 9.46 -17.85 -28.46
N GLY A 58 10.20 -17.02 -29.18
CA GLY A 58 9.74 -15.67 -29.55
C GLY A 58 8.98 -15.56 -30.87
N ASP A 59 9.00 -16.59 -31.71
CA ASP A 59 8.48 -16.53 -33.09
C ASP A 59 6.97 -16.74 -33.19
N ALA A 60 6.45 -17.64 -32.37
CA ALA A 60 5.01 -17.87 -32.27
C ALA A 60 4.29 -16.70 -31.63
N PHE A 61 4.88 -16.10 -30.58
CA PHE A 61 4.38 -14.89 -29.95
C PHE A 61 4.36 -13.71 -30.94
N TYR A 62 5.46 -13.50 -31.68
CA TYR A 62 5.53 -12.51 -32.75
C TYR A 62 4.47 -12.77 -33.85
N SER A 63 4.23 -14.03 -34.18
CA SER A 63 3.16 -14.43 -35.13
C SER A 63 1.76 -14.12 -34.57
N GLY A 64 1.56 -14.25 -33.26
CA GLY A 64 0.36 -13.81 -32.54
C GLY A 64 0.15 -12.30 -32.64
N GLN A 65 1.17 -11.50 -32.31
CA GLN A 65 1.14 -10.05 -32.46
C GLN A 65 0.83 -9.61 -33.91
N ARG A 66 1.39 -10.30 -34.90
CA ARG A 66 1.04 -10.09 -36.31
C ARG A 66 -0.43 -10.36 -36.61
N ARG A 67 -1.02 -11.42 -36.03
CA ARG A 67 -2.46 -11.71 -36.17
C ARG A 67 -3.30 -10.60 -35.55
N ILE A 68 -2.93 -10.11 -34.37
CA ILE A 68 -3.60 -8.96 -33.72
C ILE A 68 -3.54 -7.75 -34.64
N ALA A 69 -2.36 -7.37 -35.14
CA ALA A 69 -2.22 -6.22 -36.03
C ALA A 69 -3.12 -6.36 -37.29
N ARG A 70 -3.16 -7.54 -37.91
CA ARG A 70 -4.06 -7.81 -39.04
C ARG A 70 -5.53 -7.70 -38.68
N TRP A 71 -5.92 -8.21 -37.50
CA TRP A 71 -7.29 -8.14 -37.00
C TRP A 71 -7.69 -6.71 -36.64
N PHE A 72 -6.81 -5.98 -35.97
CA PHE A 72 -6.94 -4.56 -35.67
C PHE A 72 -7.26 -3.78 -36.95
N PHE A 73 -6.43 -3.89 -37.99
CA PHE A 73 -6.67 -3.14 -39.24
C PHE A 73 -7.86 -3.65 -40.05
N ARG A 74 -8.27 -4.91 -39.87
CA ARG A 74 -9.50 -5.46 -40.48
C ARG A 74 -10.77 -4.90 -39.81
N LEU A 75 -10.74 -4.67 -38.50
CA LEU A 75 -11.86 -4.15 -37.71
C LEU A 75 -11.87 -2.62 -37.64
N PHE A 76 -10.71 -1.98 -37.78
CA PHE A 76 -10.55 -0.53 -37.73
C PHE A 76 -9.59 -0.06 -38.83
N PRO A 77 -10.06 0.04 -40.10
CA PRO A 77 -9.23 0.52 -41.19
C PRO A 77 -9.00 2.04 -41.02
N PHE A 78 -7.78 2.45 -40.66
CA PHE A 78 -7.36 3.84 -40.82
C PHE A 78 -7.18 4.12 -42.32
N GLY A 79 -8.26 4.51 -43.00
CA GLY A 79 -8.20 4.69 -44.46
C GLY A 79 -7.88 3.40 -45.23
N GLN A 80 -7.47 3.58 -46.48
CA GLN A 80 -7.00 2.49 -47.33
C GLN A 80 -5.54 2.17 -47.00
N GLN A 81 -5.27 0.91 -46.69
CA GLN A 81 -3.91 0.41 -46.52
C GLN A 81 -3.37 -0.15 -47.84
N ARG A 82 -2.19 0.30 -48.25
CA ARG A 82 -1.52 -0.20 -49.44
C ARG A 82 -0.19 -0.85 -49.06
N HIS A 83 -0.08 -2.15 -49.32
CA HIS A 83 1.14 -2.92 -49.11
C HIS A 83 1.82 -3.17 -50.46
N VAL A 84 3.02 -2.64 -50.63
CA VAL A 84 3.80 -2.77 -51.88
C VAL A 84 5.02 -3.63 -51.60
N ASN A 85 5.20 -4.69 -52.40
CA ASN A 85 6.30 -5.66 -52.28
C ASN A 85 6.39 -6.41 -50.93
N VAL A 86 5.29 -6.48 -50.17
CA VAL A 86 5.23 -7.16 -48.86
C VAL A 86 5.08 -8.67 -49.08
N ARG A 87 6.19 -9.38 -49.32
CA ARG A 87 6.23 -10.83 -49.54
C ARG A 87 7.42 -11.44 -48.83
N ARG A 88 7.31 -12.70 -48.39
CA ARG A 88 8.39 -13.40 -47.64
C ARG A 88 9.73 -13.40 -48.41
N LYS A 89 9.70 -13.55 -49.74
CA LYS A 89 10.90 -13.51 -50.61
C LYS A 89 11.65 -12.17 -50.60
N ALA A 90 11.02 -11.07 -50.16
CA ALA A 90 11.67 -9.76 -50.06
C ALA A 90 12.59 -9.64 -48.83
N PHE A 91 12.60 -10.63 -47.94
CA PHE A 91 13.40 -10.65 -46.72
C PHE A 91 14.34 -11.86 -46.74
N PRO A 92 15.59 -11.71 -47.21
CA PRO A 92 16.64 -12.70 -46.97
C PRO A 92 16.77 -12.92 -45.46
N SER A 93 16.88 -14.17 -45.01
CA SER A 93 16.98 -14.48 -43.57
C SER A 93 18.35 -15.06 -43.28
N PRO A 94 19.12 -14.50 -42.34
CA PRO A 94 18.87 -13.27 -41.58
C PRO A 94 19.08 -11.98 -42.41
N CYS A 95 18.47 -10.87 -41.97
CA CYS A 95 18.70 -9.52 -42.50
C CYS A 95 18.47 -8.44 -41.44
N VAL A 96 18.96 -7.23 -41.71
CA VAL A 96 18.61 -6.02 -40.93
C VAL A 96 17.55 -5.22 -41.68
N ILE A 97 16.37 -5.08 -41.07
CA ILE A 97 15.23 -4.35 -41.61
C ILE A 97 15.26 -2.93 -41.05
N VAL A 98 15.20 -1.94 -41.94
CA VAL A 98 15.30 -0.52 -41.58
C VAL A 98 14.02 0.21 -41.97
N CYS A 99 13.28 0.71 -40.98
CA CYS A 99 12.00 1.40 -41.17
C CYS A 99 12.11 2.90 -40.80
N ASN A 100 11.53 3.81 -41.57
CA ASN A 100 11.34 5.19 -41.10
C ASN A 100 10.23 5.26 -40.02
N HIS A 101 10.24 6.30 -39.18
CA HIS A 101 9.33 6.39 -38.03
C HIS A 101 8.56 7.72 -37.98
N GLN A 102 7.26 7.70 -38.31
CA GLN A 102 6.35 8.85 -38.26
C GLN A 102 5.33 8.78 -37.10
N SER A 103 4.95 7.58 -36.66
CA SER A 103 3.84 7.36 -35.72
C SER A 103 4.03 6.12 -34.85
N THR A 104 3.33 6.05 -33.72
CA THR A 104 3.16 4.79 -32.97
C THR A 104 2.47 3.73 -33.81
N LEU A 105 1.66 4.13 -34.79
CA LEU A 105 0.98 3.21 -35.71
C LEU A 105 1.96 2.44 -36.62
N ASP A 106 3.18 2.96 -36.82
CA ASP A 106 4.24 2.27 -37.57
C ASP A 106 4.57 0.90 -36.98
N ILE A 107 4.42 0.75 -35.66
CA ILE A 107 4.68 -0.49 -34.95
C ILE A 107 3.67 -1.56 -35.42
N LEU A 108 2.37 -1.23 -35.43
CA LEU A 108 1.34 -2.14 -35.92
C LEU A 108 1.52 -2.43 -37.42
N MET A 109 1.92 -1.43 -38.22
CA MET A 109 2.21 -1.60 -39.64
C MET A 109 3.38 -2.56 -39.90
N ALA A 110 4.50 -2.37 -39.20
CA ALA A 110 5.70 -3.20 -39.35
C ALA A 110 5.49 -4.63 -38.81
N LEU A 111 4.62 -4.86 -37.83
CA LEU A 111 4.22 -6.22 -37.40
C LEU A 111 3.55 -7.01 -38.54
N MET A 112 2.95 -6.34 -39.53
CA MET A 112 2.34 -7.01 -40.69
C MET A 112 3.36 -7.59 -41.69
N LEU A 113 4.64 -7.24 -41.57
CA LEU A 113 5.69 -7.80 -42.41
C LEU A 113 5.77 -9.33 -42.25
N PRO A 114 5.95 -10.10 -43.34
CA PRO A 114 5.94 -11.56 -43.33
C PRO A 114 7.28 -12.17 -42.87
N VAL A 115 7.94 -11.53 -41.89
CA VAL A 115 9.24 -11.89 -41.32
C VAL A 115 9.18 -11.76 -39.80
N ASN A 116 9.74 -12.72 -39.08
CA ASN A 116 9.89 -12.64 -37.63
C ASN A 116 11.21 -11.93 -37.35
N ALA A 117 11.15 -10.78 -36.69
CA ALA A 117 12.32 -9.99 -36.37
C ALA A 117 12.32 -9.59 -34.90
N ARG A 118 13.50 -9.42 -34.31
CA ARG A 118 13.64 -8.78 -32.99
C ARG A 118 13.87 -7.28 -33.16
N TRP A 119 13.17 -6.51 -32.36
CA TRP A 119 13.13 -5.07 -32.50
C TRP A 119 14.13 -4.46 -31.53
N MET A 120 14.89 -3.48 -31.98
CA MET A 120 15.71 -2.66 -31.09
C MET A 120 14.85 -1.51 -30.56
N ILE A 121 14.53 -1.53 -29.26
CA ILE A 121 13.56 -0.64 -28.62
C ILE A 121 14.24 0.13 -27.47
N LYS A 122 13.94 1.42 -27.31
CA LYS A 122 14.45 2.21 -26.17
C LYS A 122 14.06 1.58 -24.82
N GLY A 123 14.75 1.91 -23.72
CA GLY A 123 14.47 1.33 -22.40
C GLY A 123 13.13 1.69 -21.75
N TRP A 124 12.56 2.87 -22.03
CA TRP A 124 11.36 3.34 -21.34
C TRP A 124 10.09 2.46 -21.49
N PRO A 125 9.79 1.81 -22.64
CA PRO A 125 8.65 0.90 -22.77
C PRO A 125 8.79 -0.38 -21.95
N PHE A 126 10.01 -0.78 -21.58
CA PHE A 126 10.25 -1.93 -20.70
C PHE A 126 9.91 -1.65 -19.23
N LYS A 127 9.72 -0.38 -18.86
CA LYS A 127 9.39 0.03 -17.49
C LYS A 127 7.89 -0.08 -17.16
N TYR A 128 7.02 -0.18 -18.18
CA TYR A 128 5.60 -0.38 -17.96
C TYR A 128 5.31 -1.87 -17.74
N PRO A 129 4.55 -2.29 -16.70
CA PRO A 129 4.37 -3.71 -16.38
C PRO A 129 3.90 -4.55 -17.56
N LEU A 130 2.79 -4.16 -18.19
CA LEU A 130 2.22 -4.92 -19.31
C LEU A 130 3.10 -4.84 -20.58
N MET A 131 3.44 -3.62 -21.00
CA MET A 131 4.21 -3.42 -22.23
C MET A 131 5.64 -3.99 -22.12
N GLY A 132 6.22 -3.96 -20.93
CA GLY A 132 7.54 -4.53 -20.64
C GLY A 132 7.56 -6.04 -20.75
N GLU A 133 6.59 -6.73 -20.13
CA GLU A 133 6.47 -8.19 -20.26
C GLU A 133 6.23 -8.61 -21.72
N LEU A 134 5.35 -7.91 -22.45
CA LEU A 134 5.13 -8.18 -23.88
C LEU A 134 6.43 -8.07 -24.72
N ASN A 135 7.25 -7.05 -24.46
CA ASN A 135 8.52 -6.87 -25.15
C ASN A 135 9.56 -7.94 -24.75
N LYS A 136 9.59 -8.37 -23.48
CA LYS A 136 10.44 -9.45 -22.99
C LYS A 136 10.04 -10.80 -23.62
N LEU A 137 8.74 -11.12 -23.66
CA LEU A 137 8.19 -12.33 -24.29
C LEU A 137 8.49 -12.38 -25.80
N ALA A 138 8.36 -11.25 -26.50
CA ALA A 138 8.74 -11.12 -27.91
C ALA A 138 10.26 -11.16 -28.14
N ARG A 139 11.06 -11.21 -27.05
CA ARG A 139 12.53 -11.18 -27.02
C ARG A 139 13.10 -9.97 -27.77
N HIS A 140 12.41 -8.84 -27.69
CA HIS A 140 12.91 -7.59 -28.24
C HIS A 140 14.13 -7.10 -27.45
N ILE A 141 14.98 -6.35 -28.13
CA ILE A 141 16.29 -5.94 -27.63
C ILE A 141 16.14 -4.54 -27.03
N GLN A 142 16.33 -4.45 -25.72
CA GLN A 142 16.37 -3.17 -25.02
C GLN A 142 17.66 -2.42 -25.35
N VAL A 143 17.51 -1.15 -25.73
CA VAL A 143 18.60 -0.21 -26.01
C VAL A 143 18.47 0.96 -25.04
N GLU A 144 19.53 1.25 -24.29
CA GLU A 144 19.61 2.43 -23.42
C GLU A 144 20.57 3.46 -24.01
N GLU A 145 20.31 4.73 -23.73
CA GLU A 145 21.20 5.84 -24.07
C GLU A 145 21.74 6.39 -22.74
N THR A 146 22.95 6.00 -22.34
CA THR A 146 23.68 6.76 -21.31
C THR A 146 24.41 7.95 -21.96
N LYS A 147 24.64 9.04 -21.22
CA LYS A 147 25.42 10.20 -21.73
C LYS A 147 26.82 9.81 -22.21
N ALA A 148 27.40 8.72 -21.70
CA ALA A 148 28.70 8.19 -22.10
C ALA A 148 28.68 7.38 -23.42
N GLU A 149 27.52 6.85 -23.83
CA GLU A 149 27.38 5.98 -25.01
C GLU A 149 27.02 6.71 -26.30
N VAL A 150 26.73 8.02 -26.24
CA VAL A 150 26.36 8.85 -27.40
C VAL A 150 27.49 8.88 -28.47
N ASP A 151 28.73 8.61 -28.06
CA ASP A 151 29.93 8.53 -28.92
C ASP A 151 30.55 7.11 -29.03
N SER A 152 29.84 6.05 -28.60
CA SER A 152 30.33 4.67 -28.76
C SER A 152 29.88 4.04 -30.07
N ASP A 153 30.79 3.37 -30.79
CA ASP A 153 30.48 2.61 -32.01
C ASP A 153 29.59 1.37 -31.76
N ARG A 154 29.37 1.00 -30.48
CA ARG A 154 28.60 -0.18 -30.06
C ARG A 154 27.63 0.15 -28.90
N PRO A 155 26.35 0.47 -29.18
CA PRO A 155 25.36 0.76 -28.14
C PRO A 155 24.95 -0.51 -27.36
N ARG A 156 24.44 -0.35 -26.13
CA ARG A 156 23.87 -1.44 -25.33
C ARG A 156 22.80 -2.20 -26.12
N GLY A 157 22.94 -3.54 -26.20
CA GLY A 157 22.09 -4.42 -27.01
C GLY A 157 22.65 -4.77 -28.39
N TYR A 158 23.77 -4.15 -28.82
CA TYR A 158 24.46 -4.45 -30.07
C TYR A 158 24.90 -5.92 -30.17
N ASP A 159 25.63 -6.43 -29.16
CA ASP A 159 26.14 -7.81 -29.17
C ASP A 159 24.99 -8.83 -29.19
N THR A 160 23.91 -8.55 -28.47
CA THR A 160 22.68 -9.36 -28.49
C THR A 160 22.09 -9.40 -29.91
N ALA A 161 22.01 -8.26 -30.60
CA ALA A 161 21.51 -8.18 -31.97
C ALA A 161 22.42 -8.93 -32.96
N LEU A 162 23.74 -8.83 -32.78
CA LEU A 162 24.71 -9.55 -33.61
C LEU A 162 24.60 -11.06 -33.43
N ASN A 163 24.43 -11.54 -32.20
CA ASN A 163 24.22 -12.96 -31.91
C ASN A 163 22.90 -13.47 -32.51
N TRP A 164 21.82 -12.70 -32.43
CA TRP A 164 20.57 -13.05 -33.09
C TRP A 164 20.70 -13.19 -34.61
N LEU A 165 21.43 -12.28 -35.26
CA LEU A 165 21.71 -12.38 -36.69
C LEU A 165 22.52 -13.64 -37.01
N LYS A 166 23.54 -13.97 -36.21
CA LYS A 166 24.32 -15.22 -36.36
C LYS A 166 23.45 -16.47 -36.20
N ASP A 167 22.44 -16.40 -35.32
CA ASP A 167 21.45 -17.46 -35.10
C ASP A 167 20.34 -17.50 -36.18
N GLY A 168 20.47 -16.69 -37.25
CA GLY A 168 19.54 -16.68 -38.38
C GLY A 168 18.27 -15.84 -38.17
N VAL A 169 18.18 -15.05 -37.10
CA VAL A 169 17.04 -14.20 -36.76
C VAL A 169 17.25 -12.78 -37.26
N SER A 170 16.33 -12.26 -38.06
CA SER A 170 16.37 -10.88 -38.55
C SER A 170 16.17 -9.84 -37.43
N ILE A 171 16.74 -8.64 -37.62
CA ILE A 171 16.61 -7.52 -36.68
C ILE A 171 15.87 -6.38 -37.36
N LEU A 172 14.93 -5.74 -36.65
CA LEU A 172 14.21 -4.56 -37.12
C LEU A 172 14.64 -3.33 -36.31
N VAL A 173 15.00 -2.25 -37.03
CA VAL A 173 15.48 -1.01 -36.43
C VAL A 173 14.77 0.20 -37.07
N PHE A 174 14.38 1.15 -36.23
CA PHE A 174 14.03 2.52 -36.66
C PHE A 174 15.26 3.41 -36.49
N PRO A 175 16.06 3.65 -37.55
CA PRO A 175 17.39 4.26 -37.45
C PRO A 175 17.35 5.75 -37.09
N GLU A 176 16.18 6.40 -37.12
CA GLU A 176 15.98 7.79 -36.69
C GLU A 176 16.00 7.94 -35.16
N GLY A 177 15.81 6.84 -34.41
CA GLY A 177 15.80 6.80 -32.95
C GLY A 177 14.61 7.50 -32.26
N SER A 178 13.79 8.26 -33.00
CA SER A 178 12.56 8.88 -32.49
C SER A 178 11.58 9.14 -33.63
N ARG A 179 10.28 9.23 -33.31
CA ARG A 179 9.23 9.60 -34.27
C ARG A 179 9.47 10.98 -34.86
N SER A 180 9.29 11.09 -36.17
CA SER A 180 9.30 12.32 -36.94
C SER A 180 8.05 13.17 -36.62
N PRO A 181 8.20 14.44 -36.21
CA PRO A 181 7.09 15.34 -35.92
C PRO A 181 6.42 15.89 -37.19
N ASP A 182 7.16 15.97 -38.30
CA ASP A 182 6.73 16.59 -39.56
C ASP A 182 6.50 15.57 -40.69
N GLY A 183 6.81 14.29 -40.44
CA GLY A 183 6.65 13.19 -41.39
C GLY A 183 7.81 13.05 -42.37
N ARG A 184 8.89 13.83 -42.23
CA ARG A 184 10.11 13.69 -43.06
C ARG A 184 11.04 12.65 -42.46
N ILE A 185 11.80 11.93 -43.30
CA ILE A 185 12.84 10.99 -42.85
C ILE A 185 14.03 11.79 -42.30
N ARG A 186 14.32 11.63 -41.01
CA ARG A 186 15.43 12.30 -40.31
C ARG A 186 16.78 11.63 -40.60
N ARG A 187 17.85 12.16 -40.01
CA ARG A 187 19.19 11.56 -40.04
C ARG A 187 19.14 10.15 -39.41
N PHE A 188 19.74 9.19 -40.10
CA PHE A 188 19.94 7.83 -39.58
C PHE A 188 21.17 7.74 -38.66
N LYS A 189 21.04 7.01 -37.57
CA LYS A 189 22.15 6.55 -36.73
C LYS A 189 22.92 5.41 -37.43
N ASN A 190 24.19 5.21 -37.06
CA ASN A 190 25.08 4.23 -37.70
C ASN A 190 24.78 2.76 -37.31
N GLY A 191 24.25 2.53 -36.10
CA GLY A 191 24.22 1.19 -35.47
C GLY A 191 23.62 0.07 -36.33
N ALA A 192 22.51 0.32 -37.04
CA ALA A 192 21.88 -0.71 -37.88
C ALA A 192 22.77 -1.14 -39.06
N PHE A 193 23.57 -0.22 -39.61
CA PHE A 193 24.39 -0.47 -40.79
C PHE A 193 25.72 -1.12 -40.42
N VAL A 194 26.32 -0.68 -39.30
CA VAL A 194 27.48 -1.37 -38.70
C VAL A 194 27.10 -2.80 -38.35
N LEU A 195 25.93 -3.01 -37.74
CA LEU A 195 25.42 -4.34 -37.42
C LEU A 195 25.26 -5.23 -38.67
N ALA A 196 24.77 -4.66 -39.79
CA ALA A 196 24.59 -5.41 -41.03
C ALA A 196 25.92 -5.79 -41.70
N VAL A 197 26.93 -4.90 -41.65
CA VAL A 197 28.29 -5.15 -42.15
C VAL A 197 28.99 -6.19 -41.27
N ASP A 198 28.97 -6.04 -39.94
CA ASP A 198 29.63 -6.97 -39.02
C ASP A 198 29.04 -8.38 -39.10
N ALA A 199 27.73 -8.50 -39.31
CA ALA A 199 27.05 -9.78 -39.51
C ALA A 199 27.14 -10.32 -40.96
N GLN A 200 27.62 -9.52 -41.91
CA GLN A 200 27.60 -9.80 -43.35
C GLN A 200 26.20 -10.19 -43.87
N VAL A 201 25.16 -9.50 -43.39
CA VAL A 201 23.76 -9.71 -43.79
C VAL A 201 23.21 -8.50 -44.55
N PRO A 202 22.28 -8.68 -45.51
CA PRO A 202 21.74 -7.57 -46.27
C PRO A 202 20.87 -6.64 -45.42
N VAL A 203 20.80 -5.37 -45.84
CA VAL A 203 19.86 -4.38 -45.31
C VAL A 203 18.60 -4.34 -46.17
N VAL A 204 17.42 -4.46 -45.57
CA VAL A 204 16.12 -4.36 -46.25
C VAL A 204 15.42 -3.05 -45.85
N PRO A 205 15.37 -2.04 -46.73
CA PRO A 205 14.69 -0.78 -46.44
C PRO A 205 13.16 -0.93 -46.53
N VAL A 206 12.43 -0.39 -45.55
CA VAL A 206 10.97 -0.36 -45.52
C VAL A 206 10.50 1.07 -45.34
N VAL A 207 9.71 1.56 -46.31
CA VAL A 207 9.20 2.93 -46.34
C VAL A 207 7.73 2.94 -45.92
N LEU A 208 7.44 3.71 -44.87
CA LEU A 208 6.13 3.95 -44.29
C LEU A 208 5.70 5.39 -44.56
N ASP A 209 4.48 5.60 -45.02
CA ASP A 209 3.90 6.93 -45.14
C ASP A 209 2.41 6.95 -44.74
N GLY A 210 1.95 8.11 -44.28
CA GLY A 210 0.56 8.37 -43.92
C GLY A 210 0.18 8.01 -42.48
N THR A 211 0.95 7.16 -41.79
CA THR A 211 0.72 6.77 -40.38
C THR A 211 0.83 7.96 -39.42
N GLY A 212 1.77 8.87 -39.68
CA GLY A 212 1.92 10.12 -38.92
C GLY A 212 0.74 11.07 -39.07
N ALA A 213 0.03 11.00 -40.19
CA ALA A 213 -1.22 11.72 -40.37
C ALA A 213 -2.38 11.02 -39.64
N CYS A 214 -2.34 9.69 -39.45
CA CYS A 214 -3.37 8.94 -38.72
C CYS A 214 -3.32 9.25 -37.22
N VAL A 215 -2.12 9.16 -36.65
CA VAL A 215 -1.85 9.44 -35.23
C VAL A 215 -0.60 10.30 -35.15
N ARG A 216 -0.80 11.58 -34.88
CA ARG A 216 0.28 12.58 -34.81
C ARG A 216 1.10 12.38 -33.54
N LYS A 217 2.39 12.72 -33.62
CA LYS A 217 3.26 12.70 -32.44
C LYS A 217 2.76 13.71 -31.40
N GLY A 218 2.51 13.25 -30.18
CA GLY A 218 2.05 14.09 -29.06
C GLY A 218 0.53 14.28 -28.98
N SER A 219 -0.24 13.77 -29.95
CA SER A 219 -1.71 13.83 -29.93
C SER A 219 -2.31 12.44 -29.76
N PRO A 220 -3.33 12.26 -28.90
CA PRO A 220 -4.07 11.01 -28.82
C PRO A 220 -5.11 10.89 -29.94
N LEU A 221 -5.40 11.94 -30.71
CA LEU A 221 -6.49 11.92 -31.68
C LEU A 221 -6.19 11.01 -32.89
N VAL A 222 -7.24 10.34 -33.34
CA VAL A 222 -7.20 9.45 -34.50
C VAL A 222 -7.86 10.12 -35.71
N HIS A 223 -7.10 10.29 -36.77
CA HIS A 223 -7.54 10.78 -38.06
C HIS A 223 -7.67 9.63 -39.08
N HIS A 224 -8.22 9.92 -40.27
CA HIS A 224 -8.48 8.93 -41.31
C HIS A 224 -7.69 9.13 -42.63
N PRO A 225 -6.35 9.25 -42.61
CA PRO A 225 -5.55 9.19 -43.83
C PRO A 225 -5.22 7.75 -44.23
N ASN A 226 -4.85 7.58 -45.49
CA ASN A 226 -4.38 6.30 -46.04
C ASN A 226 -2.96 6.02 -45.54
N ALA A 227 -2.62 4.75 -45.34
CA ALA A 227 -1.28 4.32 -44.95
C ALA A 227 -0.64 3.44 -46.03
N VAL A 228 0.63 3.69 -46.34
CA VAL A 228 1.40 2.91 -47.30
C VAL A 228 2.59 2.26 -46.60
N LEU A 229 2.78 0.96 -46.83
CA LEU A 229 3.99 0.23 -46.45
C LEU A 229 4.60 -0.35 -47.72
N LYS A 230 5.82 0.08 -48.05
CA LYS A 230 6.57 -0.42 -49.21
C LYS A 230 7.90 -1.02 -48.78
N VAL A 231 8.17 -2.24 -49.22
CA VAL A 231 9.45 -2.93 -49.03
C VAL A 231 10.31 -2.71 -50.28
N LEU A 232 11.55 -2.25 -50.09
CA LEU A 232 12.55 -2.08 -51.15
C LEU A 232 13.41 -3.33 -51.30
N ASP A 233 14.16 -3.41 -52.40
CA ASP A 233 15.04 -4.55 -52.65
C ASP A 233 16.19 -4.59 -51.62
N PRO A 234 16.59 -5.79 -51.15
CA PRO A 234 17.69 -5.94 -50.21
C PRO A 234 19.02 -5.42 -50.78
N ILE A 235 19.77 -4.68 -49.96
CA ILE A 235 21.10 -4.20 -50.32
C ILE A 235 22.14 -5.13 -49.68
N PRO A 236 22.97 -5.84 -50.49
CA PRO A 236 23.97 -6.76 -49.97
C PRO A 236 25.11 -6.01 -49.27
N THR A 237 25.68 -6.64 -48.23
CA THR A 237 26.84 -6.15 -47.49
C THR A 237 28.12 -6.94 -47.80
N THR A 238 28.04 -7.90 -48.73
CA THR A 238 29.16 -8.75 -49.13
C THR A 238 30.34 -7.91 -49.61
N GLY A 239 31.49 -8.05 -48.95
CA GLY A 239 32.72 -7.34 -49.30
C GLY A 239 32.92 -5.99 -48.59
N LEU A 240 31.91 -5.50 -47.86
CA LEU A 240 32.03 -4.35 -46.96
C LEU A 240 32.71 -4.80 -45.66
N LYS A 241 33.70 -4.07 -45.15
CA LYS A 241 34.55 -4.50 -44.02
C LYS A 241 34.73 -3.48 -42.92
N ASP A 242 34.54 -2.19 -43.19
CA ASP A 242 34.90 -1.14 -42.23
C ASP A 242 33.76 -0.14 -41.94
N ALA A 243 34.01 0.77 -40.99
CA ALA A 243 33.06 1.79 -40.59
C ALA A 243 32.74 2.79 -41.73
N LYS A 244 33.66 2.96 -42.69
CA LYS A 244 33.46 3.82 -43.85
C LYS A 244 32.44 3.18 -44.80
N ASP A 245 32.58 1.89 -45.07
CA ASP A 245 31.61 1.12 -45.85
C ASP A 245 30.21 1.15 -45.22
N ALA A 246 30.12 1.01 -43.89
CA ALA A 246 28.86 1.12 -43.16
C ALA A 246 28.25 2.53 -43.27
N ALA A 247 29.07 3.58 -43.26
CA ALA A 247 28.63 4.96 -43.43
C ALA A 247 28.13 5.25 -44.87
N GLU A 248 28.79 4.71 -45.90
CA GLU A 248 28.35 4.79 -47.30
C GLU A 248 27.05 4.02 -47.51
N LEU A 249 26.93 2.81 -46.95
CA LEU A 249 25.69 2.02 -46.97
C LEU A 249 24.53 2.78 -46.33
N LYS A 250 24.75 3.41 -45.18
CA LYS A 250 23.76 4.26 -44.51
C LYS A 250 23.31 5.40 -45.41
N GLN A 251 24.24 6.13 -46.04
CA GLN A 251 23.89 7.24 -46.93
C GLN A 251 23.08 6.76 -48.14
N ARG A 252 23.47 5.63 -48.74
CA ARG A 252 22.74 5.02 -49.86
C ARG A 252 21.31 4.62 -49.46
N VAL A 253 21.14 3.94 -48.34
CA VAL A 253 19.83 3.51 -47.83
C VAL A 253 18.96 4.72 -47.49
N HIS A 254 19.54 5.74 -46.84
CA HIS A 254 18.83 6.98 -46.50
C HIS A 254 18.32 7.72 -47.74
N ALA A 255 19.18 7.88 -48.75
CA ALA A 255 18.81 8.53 -50.01
C ALA A 255 17.71 7.75 -50.75
N GLN A 256 17.82 6.42 -50.82
CA GLN A 256 16.80 5.56 -51.45
C GLN A 256 15.45 5.65 -50.73
N MET A 257 15.43 5.56 -49.40
CA MET A 257 14.19 5.66 -48.62
C MET A 257 13.55 7.04 -48.75
N LYS A 258 14.36 8.12 -48.78
CA LYS A 258 13.89 9.50 -48.94
C LYS A 258 13.27 9.72 -50.32
N GLN A 259 13.92 9.25 -51.37
CA GLN A 259 13.40 9.32 -52.73
C GLN A 259 12.10 8.52 -52.86
N GLU A 260 12.05 7.31 -52.30
CA GLU A 260 10.85 6.49 -52.37
C GLU A 260 9.68 7.09 -51.59
N LEU A 261 9.93 7.72 -50.43
CA LEU A 261 8.90 8.43 -49.69
C LEU A 261 8.26 9.55 -50.55
N GLN A 262 9.06 10.27 -51.33
CA GLN A 262 8.55 11.27 -52.28
C GLN A 262 7.71 10.63 -53.38
N ASN A 263 8.19 9.52 -53.97
CA ASN A 263 7.45 8.78 -55.00
C ASN A 263 6.08 8.29 -54.50
N ILE A 264 6.01 7.79 -53.26
CA ILE A 264 4.76 7.36 -52.61
C ILE A 264 3.77 8.53 -52.50
N ARG A 265 4.26 9.70 -52.07
CA ARG A 265 3.44 10.92 -51.90
C ARG A 265 2.95 11.49 -53.22
N GLU A 266 3.78 11.46 -54.26
CA GLU A 266 3.39 11.90 -55.61
C GLU A 266 2.34 10.97 -56.22
N ALA A 267 2.48 9.65 -56.03
CA ALA A 267 1.50 8.66 -56.48
C ALA A 267 0.16 8.73 -55.73
N ALA A 268 0.12 9.30 -54.53
CA ALA A 268 -1.06 9.41 -53.68
C ALA A 268 -2.00 10.58 -54.02
N ARG A 269 -1.67 11.44 -55.01
CA ARG A 269 -2.46 12.63 -55.39
C ARG A 269 -3.87 12.37 -55.98
N LYS A 270 -4.36 11.12 -56.02
CA LYS A 270 -5.77 10.83 -56.34
C LYS A 270 -6.52 10.35 -55.09
N PRO A 271 -7.46 11.13 -54.54
CA PRO A 271 -8.25 10.70 -53.41
C PRO A 271 -9.19 9.57 -53.85
N SER A 272 -9.00 8.38 -53.28
CA SER A 272 -9.96 7.29 -53.28
C SER A 272 -10.50 7.18 -51.86
N TYR A 273 -11.80 7.40 -51.69
CA TYR A 273 -12.51 7.18 -50.44
C TYR A 273 -13.24 5.83 -50.54
N PRO A 274 -12.81 4.78 -49.82
CA PRO A 274 -13.64 3.59 -49.68
C PRO A 274 -14.78 3.88 -48.70
N ARG A 275 -16.02 3.67 -49.13
CA ARG A 275 -17.21 3.60 -48.25
C ARG A 275 -17.26 2.22 -47.58
N ILE A 276 -16.78 2.10 -46.35
CA ILE A 276 -17.09 0.94 -45.48
C ILE A 276 -17.78 1.42 -44.19
N HIS A 277 -19.10 1.52 -44.35
CA HIS A 277 -20.26 1.39 -43.46
C HIS A 277 -20.11 1.28 -41.93
N GLY A 278 -20.95 2.06 -41.23
CA GLY A 278 -21.13 2.07 -39.78
C GLY A 278 -21.64 0.78 -39.11
N TRP A 279 -21.76 -0.36 -39.81
CA TRP A 279 -22.07 -1.64 -39.15
C TRP A 279 -20.86 -2.19 -38.38
N VAL A 280 -19.63 -1.90 -38.82
CA VAL A 280 -18.40 -2.29 -38.09
C VAL A 280 -18.30 -1.50 -36.78
N THR A 281 -18.63 -0.21 -36.80
CA THR A 281 -18.73 0.62 -35.59
C THR A 281 -19.83 0.12 -34.65
N ARG A 282 -20.98 -0.32 -35.17
CA ARG A 282 -22.05 -0.94 -34.37
C ARG A 282 -21.63 -2.28 -33.75
N LEU A 283 -20.87 -3.10 -34.47
CA LEU A 283 -20.33 -4.36 -33.95
C LEU A 283 -19.29 -4.12 -32.83
N ALA A 284 -18.45 -3.09 -33.00
CA ALA A 284 -17.49 -2.68 -31.97
C ALA A 284 -18.17 -2.10 -30.72
N MET A 285 -19.23 -1.29 -30.89
CA MET A 285 -20.04 -0.79 -29.78
C MET A 285 -20.79 -1.91 -29.05
N PHE A 286 -21.30 -2.92 -29.79
CA PHE A 286 -21.91 -4.11 -29.19
C PHE A 286 -20.88 -4.95 -28.43
N GLY A 287 -19.67 -5.14 -28.98
CA GLY A 287 -18.57 -5.81 -28.29
C GLY A 287 -18.14 -5.08 -27.01
N LEU A 288 -18.09 -3.74 -27.04
CA LEU A 288 -17.82 -2.92 -25.87
C LEU A 288 -18.93 -3.04 -24.81
N ALA A 289 -20.20 -3.01 -25.22
CA ALA A 289 -21.33 -3.19 -24.32
C ALA A 289 -21.32 -4.58 -23.66
N LEU A 290 -21.04 -5.64 -24.43
CA LEU A 290 -20.91 -6.99 -23.91
C LEU A 290 -19.72 -7.13 -22.96
N PHE A 291 -18.59 -6.48 -23.26
CA PHE A 291 -17.43 -6.43 -22.38
C PHE A 291 -17.76 -5.75 -21.05
N ILE A 292 -18.42 -4.59 -21.08
CA ILE A 292 -18.88 -3.89 -19.87
C ILE A 292 -19.85 -4.77 -19.08
N ALA A 293 -20.85 -5.37 -19.74
CA ALA A 293 -21.80 -6.26 -19.09
C ALA A 293 -21.11 -7.47 -18.44
N THR A 294 -20.08 -8.03 -19.10
CA THR A 294 -19.27 -9.12 -18.55
C THR A 294 -18.46 -8.66 -17.34
N LEU A 295 -17.81 -7.50 -17.40
CA LEU A 295 -17.07 -6.93 -16.26
C LEU A 295 -17.98 -6.68 -15.07
N VAL A 296 -19.18 -6.12 -15.29
CA VAL A 296 -20.18 -5.91 -14.23
C VAL A 296 -20.65 -7.25 -13.67
N SER A 297 -20.95 -8.24 -14.51
CA SER A 297 -21.40 -9.55 -14.06
C SER A 297 -20.33 -10.29 -13.26
N VAL A 298 -19.07 -10.23 -13.69
CA VAL A 298 -17.92 -10.79 -12.95
C VAL A 298 -17.73 -10.05 -11.64
N SER A 299 -17.84 -8.72 -11.63
CA SER A 299 -17.76 -7.94 -10.40
C SER A 299 -18.84 -8.34 -9.40
N VAL A 300 -20.10 -8.43 -9.82
CA VAL A 300 -21.22 -8.85 -8.95
C VAL A 300 -21.01 -10.28 -8.45
N TYR A 301 -20.59 -11.19 -9.32
CA TYR A 301 -20.28 -12.56 -8.93
C TYR A 301 -19.16 -12.63 -7.89
N VAL A 302 -18.07 -11.90 -8.11
CA VAL A 302 -16.94 -11.84 -7.16
C VAL A 302 -17.39 -11.26 -5.82
N THR A 303 -18.14 -10.16 -5.81
CA THR A 303 -18.65 -9.55 -4.57
C THR A 303 -19.52 -10.55 -3.80
N ASN A 304 -20.47 -11.22 -4.46
CA ASN A 304 -21.33 -12.21 -3.81
C ASN A 304 -20.55 -13.44 -3.34
N TRP A 305 -19.55 -13.88 -4.08
CA TRP A 305 -18.71 -15.03 -3.72
C TRP A 305 -17.80 -14.76 -2.53
N CYS A 306 -17.44 -13.50 -2.28
CA CYS A 306 -16.53 -13.12 -1.19
C CYS A 306 -17.26 -12.68 0.09
N ILE A 307 -18.58 -12.52 0.06
CA ILE A 307 -19.37 -12.11 1.23
C ILE A 307 -19.45 -13.28 2.21
N ALA A 308 -19.11 -13.00 3.46
CA ALA A 308 -19.27 -13.94 4.56
C ALA A 308 -20.74 -14.01 4.99
N GLU A 309 -21.32 -15.20 5.01
CA GLU A 309 -22.67 -15.41 5.52
C GLU A 309 -22.67 -15.56 7.05
N PRO A 310 -23.70 -15.01 7.74
CA PRO A 310 -23.86 -15.20 9.17
C PRO A 310 -24.13 -16.68 9.51
N PRO A 311 -23.58 -17.20 10.63
CA PRO A 311 -23.89 -18.54 11.08
C PRO A 311 -25.36 -18.65 11.53
N VAL A 312 -25.88 -19.87 11.57
CA VAL A 312 -27.20 -20.13 12.16
C VAL A 312 -27.06 -20.21 13.68
N TYR A 313 -27.86 -19.42 14.40
CA TYR A 313 -27.96 -19.50 15.87
C TYR A 313 -29.27 -20.15 16.30
N GLU A 314 -29.15 -21.34 16.90
CA GLU A 314 -30.26 -22.18 17.39
C GLU A 314 -30.67 -21.87 18.84
N GLY A 315 -29.89 -21.05 19.55
CA GLY A 315 -30.16 -20.69 20.93
C GLY A 315 -31.29 -19.68 21.11
N SER A 316 -31.66 -19.44 22.36
CA SER A 316 -32.69 -18.46 22.72
C SER A 316 -32.22 -17.03 22.39
N ARG A 317 -33.15 -16.23 21.85
CA ARG A 317 -33.00 -14.78 21.64
C ARG A 317 -33.79 -13.96 22.67
N ALA A 318 -34.05 -14.52 23.86
CA ALA A 318 -34.86 -13.88 24.90
C ALA A 318 -34.32 -12.48 25.30
N LEU A 319 -32.99 -12.31 25.36
CA LEU A 319 -32.36 -11.02 25.66
C LEU A 319 -32.76 -9.91 24.67
N ALA A 320 -33.11 -10.23 23.43
CA ALA A 320 -33.54 -9.23 22.45
C ALA A 320 -34.90 -8.61 22.77
N GLN A 321 -35.68 -9.24 23.64
CA GLN A 321 -36.97 -8.73 24.13
C GLN A 321 -36.82 -7.85 25.39
N GLU A 322 -35.63 -7.80 25.98
CA GLU A 322 -35.35 -6.94 27.13
C GLU A 322 -35.01 -5.51 26.70
N GLU A 323 -35.40 -4.54 27.54
CA GLU A 323 -35.04 -3.14 27.37
C GLU A 323 -33.85 -2.77 28.25
N ILE A 324 -33.06 -1.79 27.79
CA ILE A 324 -31.98 -1.24 28.61
C ILE A 324 -32.62 -0.46 29.76
N THR A 325 -32.21 -0.79 30.98
CA THR A 325 -32.65 -0.08 32.19
C THR A 325 -31.51 0.78 32.72
N ASN A 326 -31.83 1.99 33.19
CA ASN A 326 -30.86 2.91 33.76
C ASN A 326 -31.00 2.96 35.28
N ARG A 327 -29.87 2.97 35.97
CA ARG A 327 -29.79 3.09 37.43
C ARG A 327 -28.68 4.04 37.83
N ALA A 328 -28.99 5.04 38.65
CA ALA A 328 -27.97 5.90 39.24
C ALA A 328 -27.14 5.12 40.29
N ILE A 329 -25.81 5.21 40.18
CA ILE A 329 -24.85 4.66 41.15
C ILE A 329 -23.78 5.72 41.43
N GLY A 330 -23.87 6.36 42.59
CA GLY A 330 -23.02 7.52 42.92
C GLY A 330 -23.24 8.64 41.91
N ASP A 331 -22.15 9.13 41.30
CA ASP A 331 -22.16 10.19 40.29
C ASP A 331 -22.24 9.65 38.85
N THR A 332 -22.48 8.34 38.68
CA THR A 332 -22.49 7.67 37.37
C THR A 332 -23.85 7.05 37.07
N GLU A 333 -24.24 7.01 35.81
CA GLU A 333 -25.39 6.23 35.33
C GLU A 333 -24.92 4.85 34.90
N LEU A 334 -25.58 3.80 35.42
CA LEU A 334 -25.38 2.42 35.01
C LEU A 334 -26.52 2.01 34.09
N GLN A 335 -26.18 1.63 32.86
CA GLN A 335 -27.09 1.00 31.90
C GLN A 335 -26.98 -0.51 32.04
N ILE A 336 -28.11 -1.22 32.05
CA ILE A 336 -28.19 -2.67 32.28
C ILE A 336 -29.06 -3.32 31.21
N LEU A 337 -28.57 -4.43 30.64
CA LEU A 337 -29.30 -5.31 29.72
C LEU A 337 -29.03 -6.77 30.13
N GLY A 338 -30.04 -7.46 30.67
CA GLY A 338 -29.86 -8.78 31.28
C GLY A 338 -28.82 -8.77 32.41
N LYS A 339 -27.76 -9.58 32.26
CA LYS A 339 -26.61 -9.62 33.19
C LYS A 339 -25.47 -8.67 32.78
N SER A 340 -25.57 -8.06 31.61
CA SER A 340 -24.56 -7.17 31.06
C SER A 340 -24.87 -5.71 31.41
N TRP A 341 -23.85 -4.86 31.42
CA TRP A 341 -23.97 -3.48 31.86
C TRP A 341 -22.91 -2.57 31.25
N ARG A 342 -23.17 -1.26 31.25
CA ARG A 342 -22.23 -0.22 30.87
C ARG A 342 -22.34 0.96 31.84
N ARG A 343 -21.21 1.61 32.13
CA ARG A 343 -21.15 2.92 32.78
C ARG A 343 -19.96 3.72 32.28
N ASP A 344 -20.01 5.03 32.45
CA ASP A 344 -18.83 5.89 32.30
C ASP A 344 -18.18 6.16 33.66
N ARG A 345 -16.86 6.08 33.72
CA ARG A 345 -16.07 6.50 34.89
C ARG A 345 -14.98 7.48 34.50
N ASN A 346 -15.27 8.76 34.68
CA ASN A 346 -14.34 9.86 34.43
C ASN A 346 -13.75 9.84 33.01
N GLY A 347 -14.59 9.58 31.99
CA GLY A 347 -14.14 9.49 30.59
C GLY A 347 -13.42 8.17 30.26
N LEU A 348 -13.72 7.11 31.03
CA LEU A 348 -13.34 5.74 30.73
C LEU A 348 -14.59 4.87 30.77
N HIS A 349 -14.97 4.27 29.65
CA HIS A 349 -16.12 3.39 29.59
C HIS A 349 -15.80 2.06 30.26
N GLU A 350 -16.66 1.63 31.19
CA GLU A 350 -16.63 0.26 31.72
C GLU A 350 -17.82 -0.51 31.19
N ILE A 351 -17.55 -1.69 30.64
CA ILE A 351 -18.56 -2.56 30.03
C ILE A 351 -18.43 -3.94 30.67
N GLY A 352 -19.50 -4.47 31.24
CA GLY A 352 -19.60 -5.84 31.70
C GLY A 352 -20.44 -6.68 30.76
N LEU A 353 -19.87 -7.75 30.21
CA LEU A 353 -20.53 -8.66 29.28
C LEU A 353 -20.61 -10.06 29.89
N ALA A 354 -21.81 -10.62 29.97
CA ALA A 354 -22.02 -11.94 30.55
C ALA A 354 -23.01 -12.80 29.75
N GLY A 355 -22.82 -14.11 29.82
CA GLY A 355 -23.69 -15.10 29.15
C GLY A 355 -22.99 -15.80 27.99
N ASN A 356 -23.80 -16.39 27.12
CA ASN A 356 -23.30 -17.15 25.97
C ASN A 356 -22.76 -16.22 24.87
N ARG A 357 -22.14 -16.80 23.83
CA ARG A 357 -21.50 -16.04 22.73
C ARG A 357 -22.43 -15.00 22.11
N TRP A 358 -23.65 -15.39 21.75
CA TRP A 358 -24.61 -14.51 21.11
C TRP A 358 -25.11 -13.41 22.08
N GLU A 359 -25.43 -13.77 23.32
CA GLU A 359 -25.90 -12.81 24.33
C GLU A 359 -24.88 -11.71 24.61
N ARG A 360 -23.59 -12.07 24.72
CA ARG A 360 -22.53 -11.09 24.93
C ARG A 360 -22.36 -10.16 23.73
N GLY A 361 -22.38 -10.71 22.52
CA GLY A 361 -22.32 -9.91 21.29
C GLY A 361 -23.49 -8.94 21.20
N TYR A 362 -24.72 -9.43 21.41
CA TYR A 362 -25.93 -8.61 21.37
C TYR A 362 -25.94 -7.53 22.44
N ALA A 363 -25.56 -7.87 23.68
CA ALA A 363 -25.46 -6.91 24.76
C ALA A 363 -24.40 -5.84 24.51
N ASN A 364 -23.23 -6.23 23.97
CA ASN A 364 -22.16 -5.30 23.62
C ASN A 364 -22.69 -4.26 22.62
N ALA A 365 -23.23 -4.70 21.47
CA ALA A 365 -23.77 -3.81 20.45
C ALA A 365 -24.86 -2.87 21.00
N ARG A 366 -25.79 -3.39 21.81
CA ARG A 366 -26.90 -2.59 22.35
C ARG A 366 -26.44 -1.56 23.39
N LEU A 367 -25.51 -1.92 24.28
CA LEU A 367 -25.01 -1.03 25.33
C LEU A 367 -24.02 0.00 24.79
N THR A 368 -23.33 -0.28 23.68
CA THR A 368 -22.30 0.59 23.11
C THR A 368 -22.72 1.30 21.82
N ARG A 369 -23.99 1.20 21.43
CA ARG A 369 -24.49 1.62 20.11
C ARG A 369 -23.95 2.97 19.64
N GLU A 370 -24.11 4.01 20.44
CA GLU A 370 -23.70 5.38 20.10
C GLU A 370 -22.20 5.49 19.82
N LEU A 371 -21.38 4.75 20.57
CA LEU A 371 -19.92 4.73 20.40
C LEU A 371 -19.52 3.99 19.14
N THR A 372 -20.14 2.84 18.88
CA THR A 372 -19.83 2.01 17.70
C THR A 372 -20.25 2.68 16.40
N GLU A 373 -21.37 3.42 16.40
CA GLU A 373 -21.82 4.19 15.24
C GLU A 373 -20.83 5.33 14.95
N ALA A 374 -20.37 6.08 15.96
CA ALA A 374 -19.37 7.12 15.79
C ALA A 374 -18.00 6.59 15.30
N GLN A 375 -17.59 5.42 15.78
CA GLN A 375 -16.35 4.78 15.37
C GLN A 375 -16.39 4.28 13.91
N GLU A 376 -17.51 3.71 13.45
CA GLU A 376 -17.66 3.25 12.06
C GLU A 376 -17.62 4.42 11.08
N GLU A 377 -18.34 5.52 11.36
CA GLU A 377 -18.33 6.73 10.54
C GLU A 377 -16.92 7.31 10.42
N LEU A 378 -16.20 7.48 11.54
CA LEU A 378 -14.83 8.01 11.50
C LEU A 378 -13.88 7.08 10.72
N LEU A 379 -14.03 5.76 10.87
CA LEU A 379 -13.22 4.80 10.14
C LEU A 379 -13.44 4.93 8.63
N LEU A 380 -14.69 5.02 8.18
CA LEU A 380 -15.02 5.18 6.76
C LEU A 380 -14.55 6.52 6.21
N ASP A 381 -14.71 7.61 6.96
CA ASP A 381 -14.21 8.93 6.57
C ASP A 381 -12.69 8.93 6.38
N LYS A 382 -11.94 8.35 7.32
CA LYS A 382 -10.48 8.20 7.19
C LYS A 382 -10.09 7.38 5.97
N ILE A 383 -10.77 6.27 5.68
CA ILE A 383 -10.48 5.48 4.48
C ILE A 383 -10.74 6.32 3.22
N ARG A 384 -11.78 7.16 3.21
CA ARG A 384 -12.09 8.08 2.10
C ARG A 384 -11.06 9.21 1.96
N GLU A 385 -10.43 9.66 3.03
CA GLU A 385 -9.29 10.60 2.94
C GLU A 385 -8.10 9.98 2.19
N PHE A 386 -7.77 8.71 2.45
CA PHE A 386 -6.71 7.99 1.73
C PHE A 386 -7.11 7.60 0.30
N LEU A 387 -8.39 7.33 0.07
CA LEU A 387 -8.94 6.86 -1.20
C LEU A 387 -10.06 7.80 -1.69
N PRO A 388 -9.75 9.06 -2.06
CA PRO A 388 -10.74 10.11 -2.28
C PRO A 388 -11.61 9.91 -3.53
N SER A 389 -11.23 9.00 -4.43
CA SER A 389 -12.04 8.67 -5.60
C SER A 389 -12.93 7.45 -5.33
N ASP A 390 -14.21 7.54 -5.71
CA ASP A 390 -15.16 6.41 -5.67
C ASP A 390 -14.59 5.16 -6.34
N PHE A 391 -13.84 5.32 -7.43
CA PHE A 391 -13.21 4.21 -8.13
C PHE A 391 -12.08 3.58 -7.31
N SER A 392 -11.21 4.37 -6.67
CA SER A 392 -10.12 3.83 -5.84
C SER A 392 -10.64 3.14 -4.60
N PHE A 393 -11.66 3.71 -3.96
CA PHE A 393 -12.33 3.12 -2.81
C PHE A 393 -13.03 1.81 -3.19
N TRP A 394 -13.79 1.80 -4.28
CA TRP A 394 -14.39 0.57 -4.83
C TRP A 394 -13.33 -0.50 -5.16
N ALA A 395 -12.24 -0.13 -5.82
CA ALA A 395 -11.17 -1.06 -6.19
C ALA A 395 -10.48 -1.66 -4.95
N ALA A 396 -10.19 -0.85 -3.93
CA ALA A 396 -9.65 -1.31 -2.66
C ALA A 396 -10.61 -2.26 -1.95
N LYS A 397 -11.91 -1.92 -1.92
CA LYS A 397 -12.95 -2.80 -1.36
C LYS A 397 -13.01 -4.16 -2.07
N GLN A 398 -12.96 -4.19 -3.40
CA GLN A 398 -12.92 -5.46 -4.13
C GLN A 398 -11.66 -6.26 -3.83
N LEU A 399 -10.51 -5.59 -3.68
CA LEU A 399 -9.25 -6.25 -3.32
C LEU A 399 -9.34 -6.89 -1.92
N VAL A 400 -9.85 -6.16 -0.94
CA VAL A 400 -10.05 -6.66 0.44
C VAL A 400 -11.04 -7.83 0.43
N ALA A 401 -12.17 -7.71 -0.25
CA ALA A 401 -13.16 -8.79 -0.33
C ALA A 401 -12.56 -10.08 -0.92
N ILE A 402 -11.83 -9.99 -2.04
CA ILE A 402 -11.17 -11.15 -2.66
C ILE A 402 -10.11 -11.75 -1.74
N ASN A 403 -9.30 -10.90 -1.09
CA ASN A 403 -8.25 -11.34 -0.21
C ASN A 403 -8.80 -12.01 1.06
N ASN A 404 -9.93 -11.52 1.57
CA ASN A 404 -10.53 -11.95 2.85
C ASN A 404 -11.69 -12.92 2.68
N ARG A 405 -11.94 -13.44 1.48
CA ARG A 405 -13.07 -14.36 1.22
C ARG A 405 -13.07 -15.58 2.14
N ASP A 406 -11.89 -16.10 2.49
CA ASP A 406 -11.71 -17.29 3.33
C ASP A 406 -11.48 -16.92 4.81
N LEU A 407 -11.59 -15.63 5.19
CA LEU A 407 -11.47 -15.16 6.58
C LEU A 407 -12.41 -15.89 7.55
N PRO A 408 -13.68 -16.20 7.19
CA PRO A 408 -14.56 -16.96 8.07
C PRO A 408 -14.00 -18.32 8.49
N ASP A 409 -13.15 -18.96 7.68
CA ASP A 409 -12.59 -20.28 8.00
C ASP A 409 -11.57 -20.24 9.16
N PHE A 410 -11.04 -19.05 9.47
CA PHE A 410 -10.06 -18.84 10.54
C PHE A 410 -10.65 -18.26 11.83
N VAL A 411 -11.95 -17.96 11.82
CA VAL A 411 -12.71 -17.54 12.99
C VAL A 411 -13.53 -18.74 13.47
N SER A 412 -13.43 -19.08 14.76
CA SER A 412 -14.15 -20.22 15.32
C SER A 412 -15.66 -19.98 15.29
N ASP A 413 -16.45 -21.05 15.25
CA ASP A 413 -17.92 -20.92 15.23
C ASP A 413 -18.45 -20.19 16.46
N ALA A 414 -17.80 -20.38 17.61
CA ALA A 414 -18.13 -19.65 18.83
C ALA A 414 -17.91 -18.13 18.67
N GLU A 415 -16.78 -17.70 18.10
CA GLU A 415 -16.50 -16.29 17.81
C GLU A 415 -17.48 -15.73 16.75
N LYS A 416 -17.81 -16.50 15.71
CA LYS A 416 -18.82 -16.12 14.71
C LYS A 416 -20.19 -15.86 15.33
N LEU A 417 -20.60 -16.67 16.32
CA LEU A 417 -21.87 -16.47 17.03
C LEU A 417 -21.90 -15.18 17.86
N GLU A 418 -20.75 -14.75 18.40
CA GLU A 418 -20.64 -13.47 19.10
C GLU A 418 -20.66 -12.28 18.13
N ILE A 419 -20.02 -12.41 16.98
CA ILE A 419 -20.12 -11.44 15.88
C ILE A 419 -21.56 -11.38 15.32
N LEU A 420 -22.26 -12.51 15.27
CA LEU A 420 -23.68 -12.54 14.93
C LEU A 420 -24.51 -11.79 15.96
N GLY A 421 -24.25 -11.99 17.26
CA GLY A 421 -24.89 -11.23 18.33
C GLY A 421 -24.67 -9.74 18.17
N LEU A 422 -23.43 -9.31 17.92
CA LEU A 422 -23.09 -7.91 17.61
C LEU A 422 -23.91 -7.39 16.42
N THR A 423 -23.96 -8.15 15.34
CA THR A 423 -24.70 -7.80 14.12
C THR A 423 -26.19 -7.63 14.39
N GLU A 424 -26.82 -8.59 15.08
CA GLU A 424 -28.25 -8.55 15.39
C GLU A 424 -28.62 -7.45 16.41
N GLY A 425 -27.66 -7.01 17.24
CA GLY A 425 -27.83 -5.91 18.18
C GLY A 425 -27.54 -4.51 17.61
N SER A 426 -26.87 -4.43 16.47
CA SER A 426 -26.47 -3.18 15.80
C SER A 426 -27.49 -2.70 14.76
N VAL A 427 -27.34 -1.44 14.35
CA VAL A 427 -28.09 -0.86 13.23
C VAL A 427 -27.15 -0.66 12.05
N ASP A 428 -27.57 -1.07 10.86
CA ASP A 428 -26.78 -0.95 9.64
C ASP A 428 -27.01 0.42 8.97
N HIS A 429 -26.07 1.35 9.16
CA HIS A 429 -26.10 2.67 8.52
C HIS A 429 -25.44 2.70 7.13
N HIS A 430 -24.67 1.65 6.78
CA HIS A 430 -23.88 1.59 5.54
C HIS A 430 -24.15 0.33 4.69
N PRO A 431 -25.42 -0.02 4.40
CA PRO A 431 -25.75 -1.22 3.63
C PRO A 431 -25.18 -1.21 2.20
N GLU A 432 -24.84 -0.03 1.67
CA GLU A 432 -24.16 0.16 0.39
C GLU A 432 -22.71 -0.34 0.38
N GLU A 433 -22.09 -0.47 1.55
CA GLU A 433 -20.68 -0.85 1.62
C GLU A 433 -20.48 -2.36 1.50
N ALA A 434 -21.14 -3.13 2.37
CA ALA A 434 -21.29 -4.59 2.34
C ALA A 434 -22.29 -5.01 3.43
N PRO A 435 -22.83 -6.25 3.44
CA PRO A 435 -23.69 -6.71 4.54
C PRO A 435 -23.03 -6.55 5.92
N LEU A 436 -23.79 -6.07 6.92
CA LEU A 436 -23.26 -5.72 8.25
C LEU A 436 -22.41 -6.81 8.90
N TYR A 437 -22.87 -8.08 8.89
CA TYR A 437 -22.12 -9.21 9.45
C TYR A 437 -20.72 -9.32 8.84
N HIS A 438 -20.62 -9.18 7.52
CA HIS A 438 -19.35 -9.24 6.81
C HIS A 438 -18.45 -8.06 7.19
N ARG A 439 -19.00 -6.85 7.35
CA ARG A 439 -18.24 -5.67 7.79
C ARG A 439 -17.68 -5.86 9.20
N ILE A 440 -18.53 -6.22 10.17
CA ILE A 440 -18.12 -6.44 11.56
C ILE A 440 -17.06 -7.55 11.64
N LEU A 441 -17.20 -8.64 10.88
CA LEU A 441 -16.17 -9.68 10.79
C LEU A 441 -14.82 -9.12 10.31
N ASN A 442 -14.82 -8.30 9.26
CA ASN A 442 -13.60 -7.68 8.74
C ASN A 442 -13.03 -6.61 9.68
N TYR A 443 -13.85 -5.88 10.43
CA TYR A 443 -13.37 -4.92 11.43
C TYR A 443 -12.52 -5.59 12.52
N HIS A 444 -12.81 -6.84 12.88
CA HIS A 444 -11.99 -7.61 13.81
C HIS A 444 -10.63 -8.04 13.24
N ALA A 445 -10.49 -7.97 11.91
CA ALA A 445 -9.24 -8.17 11.17
C ALA A 445 -8.63 -6.85 10.67
N ALA A 446 -9.12 -5.68 11.11
CA ALA A 446 -8.69 -4.39 10.58
C ALA A 446 -7.18 -4.13 10.78
N HIS A 447 -6.64 -4.50 11.94
CA HIS A 447 -5.19 -4.44 12.20
C HIS A 447 -4.44 -5.23 11.14
N ASP A 448 -4.83 -6.48 10.95
CA ASP A 448 -4.16 -7.41 10.06
C ASP A 448 -4.32 -7.02 8.57
N ILE A 449 -5.49 -6.49 8.19
CA ILE A 449 -5.76 -5.94 6.85
C ILE A 449 -4.89 -4.70 6.61
N SER A 450 -4.68 -3.85 7.61
CA SER A 450 -3.87 -2.64 7.46
C SER A 450 -2.42 -2.96 7.09
N HIS A 451 -1.84 -4.07 7.58
CA HIS A 451 -0.50 -4.53 7.18
C HIS A 451 -0.37 -4.78 5.67
N ILE A 452 -1.46 -5.12 4.99
CA ILE A 452 -1.47 -5.29 3.53
C ILE A 452 -1.24 -3.97 2.80
N PHE A 453 -1.72 -2.86 3.38
CA PHE A 453 -1.66 -1.53 2.80
C PHE A 453 -0.43 -0.74 3.24
N ILE A 454 0.10 -1.01 4.44
CA ILE A 454 1.30 -0.36 4.99
C ILE A 454 2.52 -0.56 4.09
N ASP A 455 2.61 -1.68 3.37
CA ASP A 455 3.74 -2.02 2.50
C ASP A 455 3.52 -1.63 1.02
N ASN A 456 2.35 -1.07 0.70
CA ASN A 456 2.03 -0.68 -0.66
C ASN A 456 2.65 0.69 -0.98
N PRO A 457 3.56 0.83 -1.97
CA PRO A 457 4.22 2.09 -2.33
C PRO A 457 3.28 3.24 -2.70
N LEU A 458 1.99 2.97 -2.93
CA LEU A 458 0.96 3.95 -3.25
C LEU A 458 0.18 4.42 -2.01
N VAL A 459 0.30 3.73 -0.87
CA VAL A 459 -0.42 3.97 0.40
C VAL A 459 0.56 4.06 1.59
N THR A 460 1.88 3.99 1.34
CA THR A 460 2.91 4.00 2.38
C THR A 460 2.83 5.23 3.29
N THR A 461 2.32 5.01 4.49
CA THR A 461 2.70 5.73 5.69
C THR A 461 3.06 4.67 6.72
N SER A 462 4.36 4.45 6.92
CA SER A 462 4.95 3.61 7.97
C SER A 462 4.66 4.13 9.40
N ASP A 463 3.64 4.97 9.53
CA ASP A 463 3.46 5.92 10.63
C ASP A 463 2.36 5.45 11.60
N PHE A 464 1.66 4.35 11.31
CA PHE A 464 0.42 4.00 12.00
C PHE A 464 0.55 3.25 13.33
N VAL A 465 1.68 2.61 13.63
CA VAL A 465 1.80 1.75 14.83
C VAL A 465 3.17 1.87 15.50
N GLY A 466 3.17 2.15 16.82
CA GLY A 466 4.37 2.51 17.59
C GLY A 466 4.47 1.91 19.00
N CYS A 467 3.76 0.81 19.30
CA CYS A 467 3.62 0.26 20.65
C CYS A 467 4.94 0.09 21.43
N THR A 468 4.88 0.35 22.74
CA THR A 468 6.01 0.17 23.67
C THR A 468 5.51 -0.58 24.90
N SER A 469 6.28 -1.57 25.39
CA SER A 469 5.91 -2.33 26.59
C SER A 469 7.11 -2.81 27.40
N PHE A 470 6.90 -2.97 28.70
CA PHE A 470 7.89 -3.55 29.61
C PHE A 470 7.22 -4.39 30.70
N ALA A 471 7.96 -5.34 31.27
CA ALA A 471 7.60 -6.05 32.48
C ALA A 471 8.75 -6.03 33.47
N ALA A 472 8.42 -5.89 34.76
CA ALA A 472 9.36 -5.83 35.86
C ALA A 472 8.88 -6.68 37.03
N TRP A 473 9.73 -7.55 37.57
CA TRP A 473 9.45 -8.41 38.72
C TRP A 473 10.71 -8.71 39.53
N ASP A 474 10.55 -9.37 40.68
CA ASP A 474 11.65 -9.73 41.58
C ASP A 474 12.60 -8.56 41.87
N LYS A 475 13.83 -8.61 41.34
CA LYS A 475 14.89 -7.62 41.56
C LYS A 475 14.67 -6.32 40.81
N ALA A 476 13.83 -6.30 39.78
CA ALA A 476 13.56 -5.11 39.00
C ALA A 476 12.43 -4.27 39.59
N SER A 477 11.47 -4.89 40.29
CA SER A 477 10.33 -4.19 40.90
C SER A 477 10.61 -3.75 42.34
N ALA A 478 9.83 -2.78 42.82
CA ALA A 478 10.01 -2.17 44.14
C ALA A 478 9.73 -3.13 45.31
N ASN A 479 8.83 -4.11 45.10
CA ASN A 479 8.32 -5.00 46.14
C ASN A 479 8.36 -6.48 45.72
N GLY A 480 8.96 -6.81 44.58
CA GLY A 480 8.99 -8.16 44.02
C GLY A 480 7.76 -8.52 43.16
N ASP A 481 6.71 -7.69 43.14
CA ASP A 481 5.53 -7.94 42.31
C ASP A 481 5.85 -7.87 40.82
N LEU A 482 5.03 -8.56 40.03
CA LEU A 482 5.09 -8.60 38.57
C LEU A 482 4.26 -7.46 37.98
N TYR A 483 4.95 -6.40 37.62
CA TYR A 483 4.40 -5.22 36.96
C TYR A 483 4.56 -5.30 35.45
N VAL A 484 3.55 -4.80 34.74
CA VAL A 484 3.53 -4.74 33.28
C VAL A 484 3.01 -3.38 32.84
N GLY A 485 3.74 -2.67 31.97
CA GLY A 485 3.32 -1.38 31.40
C GLY A 485 3.30 -1.42 29.88
N ARG A 486 2.31 -0.77 29.26
CA ARG A 486 2.19 -0.66 27.80
C ARG A 486 1.56 0.66 27.35
N ASN A 487 2.14 1.24 26.30
CA ASN A 487 1.47 2.17 25.39
C ASN A 487 1.07 1.45 24.11
N PHE A 488 -0.20 1.58 23.74
CA PHE A 488 -0.75 1.13 22.46
C PHE A 488 -0.96 2.34 21.55
N ASP A 489 0.00 2.56 20.66
CA ASP A 489 0.02 3.70 19.73
C ASP A 489 -0.67 3.33 18.42
N PHE A 490 -1.76 4.04 18.11
CA PHE A 490 -2.57 3.81 16.92
C PHE A 490 -3.20 5.12 16.42
N GLU A 491 -2.95 5.47 15.16
CA GLU A 491 -3.40 6.76 14.58
C GLU A 491 -4.70 6.66 13.77
N ALA A 492 -5.75 6.09 14.36
CA ALA A 492 -7.07 6.01 13.72
C ALA A 492 -8.04 7.13 14.10
N GLY A 493 -7.58 8.15 14.84
CA GLY A 493 -8.36 9.34 15.19
C GLY A 493 -8.69 9.41 16.68
N ASP A 494 -9.18 10.57 17.13
CA ASP A 494 -9.37 10.86 18.56
C ASP A 494 -10.49 10.02 19.19
N VAL A 495 -11.50 9.56 18.44
CA VAL A 495 -12.57 8.68 18.96
C VAL A 495 -12.02 7.38 19.58
N PHE A 496 -10.92 6.85 19.04
CA PHE A 496 -10.29 5.63 19.55
C PHE A 496 -9.53 5.88 20.86
N ASP A 497 -9.28 7.15 21.20
CA ASP A 497 -8.84 7.60 22.52
C ASP A 497 -10.05 7.92 23.41
N ASP A 498 -10.97 8.78 22.96
CA ASP A 498 -12.09 9.27 23.77
C ASP A 498 -13.03 8.14 24.23
N ASP A 499 -13.33 7.18 23.35
CA ASP A 499 -14.30 6.10 23.60
C ASP A 499 -13.65 4.77 24.03
N LYS A 500 -12.39 4.81 24.49
CA LYS A 500 -11.72 3.59 24.95
C LYS A 500 -12.50 2.95 26.09
N ALA A 501 -12.48 1.62 26.14
CA ALA A 501 -13.27 0.85 27.09
C ALA A 501 -12.45 -0.20 27.85
N VAL A 502 -12.77 -0.34 29.14
CA VAL A 502 -12.42 -1.52 29.95
C VAL A 502 -13.60 -2.47 29.90
N VAL A 503 -13.39 -3.63 29.29
CA VAL A 503 -14.43 -4.63 29.05
C VAL A 503 -14.18 -5.84 29.93
N TYR A 504 -15.07 -6.09 30.87
CA TYR A 504 -15.12 -7.28 31.70
C TYR A 504 -15.99 -8.32 31.02
N VAL A 505 -15.49 -9.56 30.91
CA VAL A 505 -16.17 -10.65 30.23
C VAL A 505 -16.29 -11.84 31.17
N TRP A 506 -17.53 -12.29 31.39
CA TRP A 506 -17.87 -13.52 32.11
C TRP A 506 -18.51 -14.51 31.13
N PRO A 507 -17.71 -15.33 30.44
CA PRO A 507 -18.25 -16.31 29.52
C PRO A 507 -18.87 -17.48 30.28
N ASP A 508 -19.90 -18.10 29.69
CA ASP A 508 -20.47 -19.36 30.22
C ASP A 508 -19.48 -20.54 30.12
N ASP A 509 -18.54 -20.47 29.17
CA ASP A 509 -17.48 -21.43 28.94
C ASP A 509 -16.14 -20.69 28.70
N GLY A 510 -15.14 -20.98 29.52
CA GLY A 510 -13.85 -20.29 29.53
C GLY A 510 -13.58 -19.49 30.82
N ILE A 511 -12.38 -18.92 30.90
CA ILE A 511 -11.92 -18.11 32.04
C ILE A 511 -12.51 -16.71 31.91
N ALA A 512 -13.02 -16.14 33.01
CA ALA A 512 -13.42 -14.73 33.03
C ALA A 512 -12.21 -13.80 32.87
N TYR A 513 -12.34 -12.72 32.10
CA TYR A 513 -11.23 -11.83 31.81
C TYR A 513 -11.65 -10.38 31.70
N VAL A 514 -10.67 -9.48 31.79
CA VAL A 514 -10.81 -8.06 31.46
C VAL A 514 -9.86 -7.72 30.33
N HIS A 515 -10.30 -6.84 29.42
CA HIS A 515 -9.42 -6.27 28.43
C HIS A 515 -9.67 -4.78 28.25
N VAL A 516 -8.67 -4.08 27.72
CA VAL A 516 -8.78 -2.70 27.27
C VAL A 516 -8.84 -2.73 25.74
N ALA A 517 -9.90 -2.15 25.19
CA ALA A 517 -10.16 -2.12 23.75
C ALA A 517 -11.11 -0.96 23.42
N TRP A 518 -11.83 -1.09 22.30
CA TRP A 518 -12.91 -0.18 21.91
C TRP A 518 -14.27 -0.84 22.07
N ALA A 519 -15.29 0.00 22.20
CA ALA A 519 -16.67 -0.43 22.29
C ALA A 519 -17.08 -1.27 21.06
N GLY A 520 -17.91 -2.30 21.22
CA GLY A 520 -18.31 -3.18 20.11
C GLY A 520 -17.28 -4.21 19.64
N MET A 521 -16.05 -4.20 20.20
CA MET A 521 -15.03 -5.20 19.86
C MET A 521 -15.28 -6.51 20.64
N ALA A 522 -15.37 -7.64 19.93
CA ALA A 522 -15.43 -9.00 20.50
C ALA A 522 -14.03 -9.62 20.70
N GLY A 523 -13.01 -9.09 20.03
CA GLY A 523 -11.60 -9.42 20.24
C GLY A 523 -10.96 -8.61 21.37
N ALA A 524 -9.69 -8.89 21.67
CA ALA A 524 -8.92 -8.18 22.69
C ALA A 524 -7.54 -7.77 22.14
N VAL A 525 -6.93 -6.73 22.71
CA VAL A 525 -5.56 -6.30 22.36
C VAL A 525 -4.65 -6.15 23.59
N THR A 526 -5.22 -5.87 24.76
CA THR A 526 -4.55 -5.79 26.07
C THR A 526 -5.48 -6.40 27.10
N GLY A 527 -5.02 -7.28 27.99
CA GLY A 527 -5.90 -7.75 29.06
C GLY A 527 -5.24 -8.62 30.11
N MET A 528 -6.06 -9.03 31.08
CA MET A 528 -5.72 -9.97 32.14
C MET A 528 -6.92 -10.87 32.46
N ASN A 529 -6.69 -12.16 32.67
CA ASN A 529 -7.74 -13.10 33.06
C ASN A 529 -7.73 -13.40 34.57
N ALA A 530 -8.78 -14.08 35.04
CA ALA A 530 -8.98 -14.40 36.45
C ALA A 530 -7.88 -15.32 37.03
N GLU A 531 -7.21 -16.11 36.18
CA GLU A 531 -6.07 -16.96 36.57
C GLU A 531 -4.76 -16.15 36.72
N GLY A 532 -4.78 -14.86 36.40
CA GLY A 532 -3.61 -13.98 36.50
C GLY A 532 -2.65 -14.11 35.34
N VAL A 533 -3.13 -14.49 34.15
CA VAL A 533 -2.41 -14.36 32.88
C VAL A 533 -2.78 -13.04 32.23
N SER A 534 -1.79 -12.22 31.92
CA SER A 534 -1.94 -11.01 31.12
C SER A 534 -1.29 -11.19 29.75
N VAL A 535 -1.88 -10.58 28.74
CA VAL A 535 -1.37 -10.58 27.36
C VAL A 535 -1.54 -9.20 26.74
N HIS A 536 -0.53 -8.80 25.97
CA HIS A 536 -0.64 -7.65 25.08
C HIS A 536 0.21 -7.81 23.82
N VAL A 537 -0.28 -7.21 22.72
CA VAL A 537 0.30 -7.36 21.39
C VAL A 537 1.00 -6.09 20.89
N ASN A 538 2.18 -6.25 20.27
CA ASN A 538 2.82 -5.19 19.51
C ASN A 538 3.08 -5.66 18.07
N ALA A 539 2.65 -4.81 17.12
CA ALA A 539 2.88 -5.02 15.70
C ALA A 539 4.37 -5.20 15.39
N ALA A 540 4.68 -6.17 14.54
CA ALA A 540 6.01 -6.39 14.01
C ALA A 540 5.91 -6.72 12.51
N ARG A 541 7.03 -6.73 11.79
CA ARG A 541 7.03 -7.03 10.35
C ARG A 541 8.10 -8.04 10.00
N THR A 542 7.74 -8.97 9.12
CA THR A 542 8.65 -9.98 8.58
C THR A 542 8.33 -10.24 7.11
N SER A 543 9.26 -10.83 6.37
CA SER A 543 9.07 -11.22 4.96
C SER A 543 8.03 -12.34 4.75
N GLU A 544 7.49 -12.90 5.83
CA GLU A 544 6.48 -13.96 5.80
C GLU A 544 5.05 -13.43 5.73
N THR A 545 4.83 -12.15 6.08
CA THR A 545 3.57 -11.44 5.86
C THR A 545 3.42 -11.16 4.37
N LYS A 546 2.46 -11.83 3.71
CA LYS A 546 2.28 -11.78 2.24
C LYS A 546 0.83 -11.57 1.87
N PHE A 547 0.61 -10.84 0.77
CA PHE A 547 -0.71 -10.71 0.14
C PHE A 547 -1.30 -12.09 -0.18
N GLY A 548 -2.59 -12.30 0.10
CA GLY A 548 -3.29 -13.57 -0.10
C GLY A 548 -3.08 -14.61 1.01
N ARG A 549 -2.30 -14.30 2.05
CA ARG A 549 -2.20 -15.15 3.24
C ARG A 549 -3.28 -14.75 4.24
N LEU A 550 -4.02 -15.75 4.75
CA LEU A 550 -5.06 -15.58 5.76
C LEU A 550 -4.76 -16.44 6.98
N GLY A 551 -5.34 -16.03 8.11
CA GLY A 551 -5.16 -16.64 9.42
C GLY A 551 -6.18 -16.07 10.39
N THR A 552 -6.13 -16.50 11.64
CA THR A 552 -6.99 -15.98 12.70
C THR A 552 -6.59 -14.52 12.98
N PRO A 553 -7.56 -13.58 13.03
CA PRO A 553 -7.28 -12.20 13.41
C PRO A 553 -6.56 -12.11 14.76
N VAL A 554 -5.53 -11.27 14.84
CA VAL A 554 -4.72 -11.11 16.06
C VAL A 554 -5.56 -10.80 17.28
N SER A 555 -6.62 -9.99 17.11
CA SER A 555 -7.52 -9.64 18.20
C SER A 555 -8.28 -10.84 18.78
N MET A 556 -8.61 -11.82 17.93
CA MET A 556 -9.25 -13.08 18.35
C MET A 556 -8.23 -13.99 19.02
N LEU A 557 -6.98 -14.03 18.53
CA LEU A 557 -5.92 -14.80 19.17
C LEU A 557 -5.64 -14.32 20.60
N VAL A 558 -5.46 -13.01 20.80
CA VAL A 558 -5.23 -12.42 22.14
C VAL A 558 -6.40 -12.76 23.08
N ARG A 559 -7.63 -12.68 22.57
CA ARG A 559 -8.83 -13.09 23.31
C ARG A 559 -8.79 -14.57 23.71
N ARG A 560 -8.42 -15.48 22.80
CA ARG A 560 -8.30 -16.93 23.11
C ARG A 560 -7.30 -17.18 24.24
N VAL A 561 -6.18 -16.45 24.26
CA VAL A 561 -5.20 -16.54 25.37
C VAL A 561 -5.86 -16.15 26.70
N LEU A 562 -6.57 -15.01 26.74
CA LEU A 562 -7.27 -14.57 27.95
C LEU A 562 -8.35 -15.56 28.41
N GLU A 563 -9.08 -16.13 27.45
CA GLU A 563 -10.23 -17.00 27.73
C GLU A 563 -9.81 -18.44 28.11
N GLN A 564 -8.58 -18.86 27.81
CA GLN A 564 -8.17 -20.28 27.92
C GLN A 564 -6.87 -20.54 28.69
N ALA A 565 -5.91 -19.61 28.74
CA ALA A 565 -4.59 -19.87 29.30
C ALA A 565 -4.53 -19.67 30.83
N HIS A 566 -3.91 -20.62 31.54
CA HIS A 566 -3.67 -20.54 32.99
C HIS A 566 -2.22 -20.20 33.35
N ASN A 567 -1.31 -20.21 32.36
CA ASN A 567 0.12 -19.97 32.51
C ASN A 567 0.78 -19.65 31.17
N ILE A 568 2.09 -19.35 31.19
CA ILE A 568 2.90 -19.02 30.01
C ILE A 568 2.95 -20.17 28.99
N ASP A 569 3.09 -21.43 29.43
CA ASP A 569 3.23 -22.57 28.52
C ASP A 569 1.94 -22.81 27.72
N GLU A 570 0.78 -22.69 28.37
CA GLU A 570 -0.52 -22.76 27.71
C GLU A 570 -0.74 -21.58 26.74
N ALA A 571 -0.37 -20.36 27.15
CA ALA A 571 -0.43 -19.20 26.27
C ALA A 571 0.46 -19.37 25.03
N TYR A 572 1.67 -19.92 25.21
CA TYR A 572 2.58 -20.24 24.12
C TYR A 572 2.02 -21.31 23.18
N ALA A 573 1.40 -22.37 23.70
CA ALA A 573 0.74 -23.38 22.88
C ALA A 573 -0.37 -22.78 22.01
N ILE A 574 -1.25 -21.95 22.60
CA ILE A 574 -2.34 -21.28 21.87
C ILE A 574 -1.79 -20.40 20.73
N ILE A 575 -0.78 -19.56 21.01
CA ILE A 575 -0.19 -18.65 20.01
C ILE A 575 0.59 -19.41 18.93
N LYS A 576 1.33 -20.46 19.32
CA LYS A 576 2.10 -21.27 18.40
C LYS A 576 1.22 -22.00 17.40
N ASP A 577 0.16 -22.64 17.88
CA ASP A 577 -0.70 -23.52 17.09
C ASP A 577 -1.76 -22.75 16.28
N THR A 578 -2.03 -21.49 16.63
CA THR A 578 -2.96 -20.64 15.87
C THR A 578 -2.29 -20.14 14.58
N PRO A 579 -2.90 -20.38 13.40
CA PRO A 579 -2.44 -19.77 12.16
C PRO A 579 -2.73 -18.26 12.19
N VAL A 580 -1.74 -17.45 11.84
CA VAL A 580 -1.85 -15.99 11.71
C VAL A 580 -1.39 -15.57 10.32
N PHE A 581 -1.84 -14.41 9.85
CA PHE A 581 -1.43 -13.88 8.53
C PHE A 581 -0.47 -12.70 8.61
N VAL A 582 -0.37 -12.07 9.78
CA VAL A 582 0.60 -11.01 10.08
C VAL A 582 1.59 -11.48 11.14
N SER A 583 2.64 -10.68 11.35
CA SER A 583 3.68 -10.96 12.34
C SER A 583 3.52 -10.04 13.54
N ASP A 584 3.57 -10.60 14.73
CA ASP A 584 3.30 -9.87 15.97
C ASP A 584 4.11 -10.42 17.13
N THR A 585 4.30 -9.56 18.13
CA THR A 585 4.94 -9.92 19.39
C THR A 585 3.93 -9.84 20.53
N TYR A 586 3.91 -10.84 21.40
CA TYR A 586 2.94 -10.98 22.48
C TYR A 586 3.68 -11.07 23.81
N MET A 587 3.60 -10.03 24.65
CA MET A 587 4.12 -10.17 26.01
C MET A 587 3.09 -10.94 26.83
N ILE A 588 3.54 -12.01 27.47
CA ILE A 588 2.74 -12.79 28.42
C ILE A 588 3.36 -12.65 29.79
N ALA A 589 2.57 -12.24 30.77
CA ALA A 589 2.99 -12.24 32.17
C ALA A 589 1.99 -13.07 32.97
N SER A 590 2.51 -13.96 33.83
CA SER A 590 1.71 -14.95 34.54
C SER A 590 1.99 -14.90 36.02
N ARG A 591 0.95 -14.73 36.83
CA ARG A 591 1.02 -14.80 38.29
C ARG A 591 1.52 -16.16 38.76
N LYS A 592 1.04 -17.24 38.12
CA LYS A 592 1.41 -18.61 38.47
C LYS A 592 2.88 -18.89 38.22
N ASP A 593 3.43 -18.36 37.13
CA ASP A 593 4.84 -18.53 36.76
C ASP A 593 5.76 -17.49 37.42
N GLY A 594 5.21 -16.42 37.98
CA GLY A 594 5.94 -15.35 38.67
C GLY A 594 6.86 -14.54 37.75
N ARG A 595 6.62 -14.54 36.44
CA ARG A 595 7.48 -13.90 35.44
C ARG A 595 6.73 -13.50 34.17
N ALA A 596 7.43 -12.82 33.26
CA ALA A 596 6.95 -12.52 31.92
C ALA A 596 7.89 -13.03 30.82
N VAL A 597 7.33 -13.24 29.62
CA VAL A 597 8.02 -13.59 28.37
C VAL A 597 7.46 -12.78 27.21
N VAL A 598 8.20 -12.70 26.10
CA VAL A 598 7.66 -12.23 24.82
C VAL A 598 7.60 -13.42 23.86
N ILE A 599 6.44 -13.69 23.29
CA ILE A 599 6.26 -14.67 22.22
C ILE A 599 6.26 -13.92 20.90
N GLU A 600 7.16 -14.29 20.01
CA GLU A 600 7.34 -13.67 18.70
C GLU A 600 6.80 -14.65 17.65
N LYS A 601 5.74 -14.25 16.95
CA LYS A 601 5.00 -15.10 16.02
C LYS A 601 4.91 -14.43 14.66
N SER A 602 5.27 -15.19 13.64
CA SER A 602 4.99 -14.91 12.24
C SER A 602 4.09 -16.02 11.67
N PRO A 603 3.65 -15.92 10.41
CA PRO A 603 2.88 -16.98 9.79
C PRO A 603 3.58 -18.35 9.75
N GLU A 604 4.92 -18.41 9.71
CA GLU A 604 5.66 -19.67 9.60
C GLU A 604 6.44 -20.04 10.87
N HIS A 605 6.77 -19.07 11.72
CA HIS A 605 7.62 -19.28 12.89
C HIS A 605 6.99 -18.75 14.18
N CYS A 606 7.32 -19.40 15.29
CA CYS A 606 6.92 -18.97 16.63
C CYS A 606 8.04 -19.29 17.61
N ALA A 607 8.53 -18.29 18.33
CA ALA A 607 9.57 -18.45 19.32
C ALA A 607 9.25 -17.63 20.57
N MET A 608 9.86 -18.02 21.69
CA MET A 608 9.67 -17.35 22.98
C MET A 608 11.00 -16.74 23.43
N ARG A 609 10.92 -15.49 23.87
CA ARG A 609 12.04 -14.69 24.37
C ARG A 609 11.88 -14.45 25.86
N GLU A 610 12.94 -14.78 26.58
CA GLU A 610 13.08 -14.56 28.01
C GLU A 610 13.65 -13.17 28.32
N ALA A 611 13.58 -12.77 29.59
CA ALA A 611 14.23 -11.54 30.06
C ALA A 611 15.75 -11.62 29.94
N ALA A 612 16.34 -10.64 29.26
CA ALA A 612 17.79 -10.52 29.13
C ALA A 612 18.45 -10.02 30.43
N LYS A 613 17.72 -9.24 31.24
CA LYS A 613 18.16 -8.74 32.54
C LYS A 613 17.28 -9.37 33.64
N PRO A 614 17.83 -9.76 34.81
CA PRO A 614 17.05 -10.40 35.85
C PRO A 614 15.80 -9.58 36.23
N GLY A 615 14.62 -10.18 36.08
CA GLY A 615 13.37 -9.54 36.43
C GLY A 615 12.90 -8.42 35.49
N LEU A 616 13.58 -8.13 34.37
CA LEU A 616 13.22 -7.03 33.48
C LEU A 616 13.16 -7.49 32.02
N LEU A 617 12.01 -7.27 31.38
CA LEU A 617 11.73 -7.64 29.99
C LEU A 617 11.18 -6.43 29.23
N LEU A 618 11.74 -6.16 28.05
CA LEU A 618 11.36 -5.02 27.21
C LEU A 618 10.80 -5.50 25.86
N GLN A 619 9.94 -4.66 25.25
CA GLN A 619 9.34 -4.90 23.94
C GLN A 619 8.98 -3.59 23.23
N THR A 620 9.29 -3.49 21.94
CA THR A 620 8.77 -2.46 21.04
C THR A 620 8.12 -3.12 19.82
N ASN A 621 8.57 -2.88 18.58
CA ASN A 621 7.93 -3.36 17.35
C ASN A 621 8.88 -4.14 16.44
N HIS A 622 9.88 -4.84 16.99
CA HIS A 622 10.79 -5.70 16.23
C HIS A 622 10.98 -7.05 16.91
N MET A 623 11.41 -8.04 16.12
CA MET A 623 11.67 -9.41 16.53
C MET A 623 13.15 -9.59 16.91
N LEU A 624 13.42 -10.41 17.91
CA LEU A 624 14.77 -10.70 18.45
C LEU A 624 15.09 -12.20 18.50
N THR A 625 14.11 -13.08 18.29
CA THR A 625 14.27 -14.54 18.30
C THR A 625 14.70 -15.11 16.95
N GLU A 626 15.41 -16.24 16.92
CA GLU A 626 15.73 -16.93 15.65
C GLU A 626 14.54 -17.73 15.12
N PRO A 627 14.30 -17.74 13.79
CA PRO A 627 15.06 -17.05 12.73
C PRO A 627 14.61 -15.60 12.48
N LEU A 628 13.58 -15.11 13.16
CA LEU A 628 12.91 -13.83 12.88
C LEU A 628 13.81 -12.60 13.04
N LYS A 629 14.79 -12.64 13.93
CA LYS A 629 15.75 -11.56 14.16
C LYS A 629 16.54 -11.21 12.89
N ASP A 630 16.82 -12.21 12.05
CA ASP A 630 17.62 -12.11 10.84
C ASP A 630 16.74 -11.92 9.58
N ASP A 631 15.42 -11.78 9.74
CA ASP A 631 14.51 -11.51 8.63
C ASP A 631 14.79 -10.13 8.00
N PRO A 632 14.86 -10.01 6.66
CA PRO A 632 15.25 -8.77 6.00
C PRO A 632 14.28 -7.60 6.23
N ILE A 633 12.96 -7.86 6.37
CA ILE A 633 11.98 -6.80 6.66
C ILE A 633 12.11 -6.35 8.12
N ASN A 634 12.34 -7.29 9.04
CA ASN A 634 12.61 -6.97 10.44
C ASN A 634 13.90 -6.13 10.59
N ILE A 635 14.98 -6.48 9.87
CA ILE A 635 16.22 -5.69 9.84
C ILE A 635 15.97 -4.28 9.31
N GLU A 636 15.23 -4.14 8.20
CA GLU A 636 14.87 -2.83 7.67
C GLU A 636 14.07 -2.00 8.69
N GLN A 637 13.15 -2.62 9.42
CA GLN A 637 12.39 -1.97 10.48
C GLN A 637 13.30 -1.50 11.64
N ILE A 638 14.25 -2.34 12.07
CA ILE A 638 15.24 -2.00 13.10
C ILE A 638 16.10 -0.80 12.68
N GLU A 639 16.51 -0.75 11.41
CA GLU A 639 17.42 0.29 10.90
C GLU A 639 16.71 1.61 10.59
N ARG A 640 15.47 1.55 10.07
CA ARG A 640 14.81 2.72 9.45
C ARG A 640 13.63 3.29 10.25
N ALA A 641 13.04 2.52 11.16
CA ALA A 641 11.88 2.92 11.96
C ALA A 641 12.26 3.42 13.38
N THR A 642 11.26 3.75 14.19
CA THR A 642 11.44 4.28 15.56
C THR A 642 11.74 3.22 16.61
N THR A 643 11.53 1.94 16.28
CA THR A 643 11.51 0.84 17.27
C THR A 643 12.81 0.74 18.07
N THR A 644 13.97 0.89 17.43
CA THR A 644 15.28 0.84 18.09
C THR A 644 15.52 2.07 18.96
N TYR A 645 15.08 3.25 18.51
CA TYR A 645 15.21 4.48 19.28
C TYR A 645 14.39 4.40 20.58
N ARG A 646 13.11 3.99 20.48
CA ARG A 646 12.24 3.79 21.64
C ARG A 646 12.74 2.69 22.56
N TRP A 647 13.28 1.60 22.02
CA TRP A 647 13.92 0.54 22.82
C TRP A 647 15.06 1.11 23.68
N GLN A 648 15.98 1.85 23.08
CA GLN A 648 17.11 2.46 23.80
C GLN A 648 16.63 3.45 24.87
N ARG A 649 15.61 4.26 24.56
CA ARG A 649 15.02 5.17 25.56
C ARG A 649 14.36 4.41 26.71
N LEU A 650 13.65 3.32 26.41
CA LEU A 650 13.05 2.45 27.40
C LEU A 650 14.10 1.77 28.29
N GLU A 651 15.24 1.35 27.73
CA GLU A 651 16.38 0.85 28.50
C GLU A 651 16.92 1.90 29.48
N GLU A 652 17.17 3.14 29.02
CA GLU A 652 17.65 4.24 29.88
C GLU A 652 16.71 4.47 31.08
N LEU A 653 15.41 4.49 30.81
CA LEU A 653 14.38 4.76 31.82
C LEU A 653 14.24 3.58 32.78
N THR A 654 14.12 2.35 32.29
CA THR A 654 13.98 1.17 33.14
C THR A 654 15.24 0.87 33.95
N GLU A 655 16.42 1.22 33.44
CA GLU A 655 17.68 1.15 34.20
C GLU A 655 17.67 2.14 35.37
N ARG A 656 17.22 3.38 35.14
CA ARG A 656 17.11 4.42 36.18
C ARG A 656 16.23 4.00 37.35
N TYR A 657 15.18 3.22 37.07
CA TYR A 657 14.22 2.74 38.07
C TYR A 657 14.42 1.28 38.48
N TYR A 658 15.50 0.61 38.06
CA TYR A 658 15.70 -0.81 38.37
C TYR A 658 15.73 -1.06 39.90
N GLY A 659 14.91 -1.99 40.38
CA GLY A 659 14.66 -2.27 41.80
C GLY A 659 13.68 -1.32 42.48
N LYS A 660 13.07 -0.42 41.71
CA LYS A 660 12.07 0.57 42.17
C LYS A 660 10.84 0.62 41.25
N LEU A 661 10.75 -0.25 40.25
CA LEU A 661 9.63 -0.27 39.30
C LEU A 661 8.35 -0.68 40.02
N ASP A 662 7.34 0.18 39.92
CA ASP A 662 5.99 0.04 40.47
C ASP A 662 5.00 0.73 39.52
N GLN A 663 3.72 0.81 39.91
CA GLN A 663 2.71 1.48 39.10
C GLN A 663 2.96 2.98 38.86
N LYS A 664 3.64 3.68 39.78
CA LYS A 664 3.86 5.13 39.66
C LYS A 664 5.00 5.41 38.68
N THR A 665 6.15 4.81 38.95
CA THR A 665 7.33 4.87 38.08
C THR A 665 7.03 4.29 36.70
N GLY A 666 6.22 3.23 36.61
CA GLY A 666 5.76 2.71 35.32
C GLY A 666 4.96 3.72 34.50
N VAL A 667 4.02 4.43 35.12
CA VAL A 667 3.29 5.53 34.45
C VAL A 667 4.21 6.70 34.09
N GLU A 668 5.24 7.01 34.87
CA GLU A 668 6.26 8.00 34.49
C GLU A 668 7.00 7.59 33.21
N ILE A 669 7.35 6.30 33.07
CA ILE A 669 7.98 5.76 31.85
C ILE A 669 7.03 5.85 30.66
N LEU A 670 5.77 5.45 30.83
CA LEU A 670 4.75 5.48 29.77
C LEU A 670 4.37 6.91 29.33
N ARG A 671 4.67 7.92 30.15
CA ARG A 671 4.48 9.36 29.83
C ARG A 671 5.75 10.03 29.31
N ASP A 672 6.86 9.32 29.11
CA ASP A 672 8.12 9.95 28.71
C ASP A 672 8.08 10.45 27.25
N ARG A 673 8.21 11.78 27.10
CA ARG A 673 8.18 12.49 25.80
C ARG A 673 9.59 12.86 25.30
N LYS A 674 10.64 12.38 25.96
CA LYS A 674 12.02 12.78 25.70
C LYS A 674 12.70 11.81 24.75
N GLY A 675 13.77 12.29 24.13
CA GLY A 675 14.70 11.50 23.36
C GLY A 675 15.76 10.84 24.25
N ARG A 676 16.66 10.09 23.60
CA ARG A 676 17.82 9.45 24.25
C ARG A 676 18.66 10.48 25.00
N GLY A 677 19.19 10.09 26.16
CA GLY A 677 19.96 10.98 27.02
C GLY A 677 19.17 12.18 27.55
N ASP A 678 17.86 12.03 27.76
CA ASP A 678 16.92 13.08 28.20
C ASP A 678 16.85 14.31 27.26
N LYS A 679 17.24 14.14 25.99
CA LYS A 679 17.18 15.20 24.99
C LYS A 679 15.74 15.65 24.75
N ASP A 680 15.53 16.95 24.73
CA ASP A 680 14.25 17.55 24.32
C ASP A 680 14.14 17.50 22.79
N ILE A 681 13.24 16.65 22.30
CA ILE A 681 13.01 16.38 20.87
C ILE A 681 11.68 16.97 20.37
N GLY A 682 11.03 17.80 21.20
CA GLY A 682 9.71 18.39 20.95
C GLY A 682 8.55 17.42 21.14
N LEU A 683 7.36 17.99 21.37
CA LEU A 683 6.12 17.21 21.51
C LEU A 683 5.76 16.53 20.18
N GLY A 684 5.12 15.37 20.24
CA GLY A 684 4.66 14.66 19.05
C GLY A 684 5.72 13.82 18.32
N ASN A 685 6.99 13.90 18.72
CA ASN A 685 8.06 13.18 18.03
C ASN A 685 7.95 11.66 18.26
N ARG A 686 7.81 10.88 17.18
CA ARG A 686 7.59 9.40 17.23
C ARG A 686 8.79 8.60 17.79
N ASN A 687 9.93 9.25 18.02
CA ASN A 687 11.05 8.63 18.73
C ASN A 687 10.82 8.53 20.26
N ALA A 688 9.89 9.31 20.82
CA ALA A 688 9.54 9.25 22.23
C ALA A 688 8.71 8.01 22.58
N ILE A 689 8.65 7.66 23.87
CA ILE A 689 7.76 6.59 24.37
C ILE A 689 6.29 7.05 24.30
N ASP A 690 6.04 8.32 24.62
CA ASP A 690 4.76 9.00 24.42
C ASP A 690 4.91 10.07 23.33
N ALA A 691 4.43 9.75 22.13
CA ALA A 691 4.38 10.68 21.01
C ALA A 691 3.02 11.41 20.90
N GLY A 692 2.16 11.33 21.94
CA GLY A 692 0.83 11.93 21.93
C GLY A 692 -0.11 11.29 20.90
N ILE A 693 0.04 9.98 20.67
CA ILE A 693 -0.80 9.16 19.78
C ILE A 693 -1.31 7.87 20.44
N CYS A 694 -0.93 7.64 21.70
CA CYS A 694 -1.36 6.47 22.44
C CYS A 694 -2.88 6.46 22.56
N CYS A 695 -3.52 5.38 22.09
CA CYS A 695 -4.94 5.14 22.29
C CYS A 695 -5.17 4.46 23.64
N HIS A 696 -4.40 3.45 24.02
CA HIS A 696 -4.56 2.79 25.33
C HIS A 696 -3.22 2.75 26.05
N SER A 697 -3.13 3.42 27.21
CA SER A 697 -2.00 3.25 28.10
C SER A 697 -2.44 2.51 29.35
N VAL A 698 -1.75 1.41 29.65
CA VAL A 698 -2.16 0.46 30.69
C VAL A 698 -0.96 0.06 31.54
N MET A 699 -1.15 0.14 32.85
CA MET A 699 -0.23 -0.40 33.86
C MET A 699 -0.96 -1.52 34.61
N MET A 700 -0.30 -2.64 34.85
CA MET A 700 -0.87 -3.78 35.58
C MET A 700 0.08 -4.24 36.68
N ASN A 701 -0.48 -4.63 37.82
CA ASN A 701 0.17 -5.51 38.78
C ASN A 701 -0.47 -6.89 38.64
N VAL A 702 0.23 -7.80 37.97
CA VAL A 702 -0.25 -9.15 37.68
C VAL A 702 -0.29 -10.00 38.95
N THR A 703 0.64 -9.75 39.89
CA THR A 703 0.69 -10.46 41.18
C THR A 703 -0.58 -10.22 41.99
N THR A 704 -1.02 -8.97 42.11
CA THR A 704 -2.22 -8.61 42.89
C THR A 704 -3.51 -8.66 42.08
N GLY A 705 -3.41 -8.63 40.74
CA GLY A 705 -4.54 -8.56 39.82
C GLY A 705 -5.21 -7.20 39.83
N GLU A 706 -4.39 -6.18 39.63
CA GLU A 706 -4.76 -4.77 39.59
C GLU A 706 -4.35 -4.17 38.25
N MET A 707 -5.11 -3.20 37.76
CA MET A 707 -4.85 -2.51 36.50
C MET A 707 -5.13 -1.01 36.67
N TRP A 708 -4.39 -0.18 35.95
CA TRP A 708 -4.61 1.25 35.82
C TRP A 708 -4.63 1.60 34.34
N VAL A 709 -5.69 2.26 33.89
CA VAL A 709 -5.89 2.60 32.48
C VAL A 709 -5.99 4.12 32.34
N SER A 710 -5.22 4.70 31.43
CA SER A 710 -5.27 6.13 31.16
C SER A 710 -6.65 6.52 30.61
N ALA A 711 -7.36 7.44 31.26
CA ALA A 711 -8.52 8.11 30.71
C ALA A 711 -8.11 9.17 29.67
N ALA A 712 -9.06 9.64 28.87
CA ALA A 712 -8.78 10.69 27.88
C ALA A 712 -8.31 12.03 28.54
N PRO A 713 -7.48 12.83 27.84
CA PRO A 713 -6.87 12.53 26.56
C PRO A 713 -5.57 11.72 26.73
N ARG A 714 -5.48 10.56 26.08
CA ARG A 714 -4.28 9.72 25.94
C ARG A 714 -3.61 9.44 27.28
N THR A 715 -2.28 9.39 27.29
CA THR A 715 -1.42 9.28 28.47
C THR A 715 -1.48 10.51 29.39
N TYR A 716 -2.00 11.66 28.92
CA TYR A 716 -2.11 12.89 29.70
C TYR A 716 -3.22 12.83 30.74
N GLY A 717 -4.27 12.04 30.51
CA GLY A 717 -5.37 11.84 31.45
C GLY A 717 -4.95 11.11 32.73
N ALA A 718 -5.88 11.05 33.69
CA ALA A 718 -5.66 10.29 34.92
C ALA A 718 -5.67 8.78 34.62
N TYR A 719 -4.94 7.99 35.40
CA TYR A 719 -4.93 6.54 35.27
C TYR A 719 -5.91 5.96 36.28
N ILE A 720 -7.04 5.47 35.77
CA ILE A 720 -8.18 4.99 36.55
C ILE A 720 -7.90 3.57 37.04
N TYR A 721 -8.05 3.36 38.34
CA TYR A 721 -7.79 2.07 38.98
C TYR A 721 -8.92 1.07 38.78
N ILE A 722 -8.53 -0.15 38.37
CA ILE A 722 -9.38 -1.27 38.05
C ILE A 722 -8.97 -2.49 38.91
N PRO A 723 -9.81 -2.91 39.88
CA PRO A 723 -9.50 -4.05 40.75
C PRO A 723 -9.86 -5.39 40.09
N VAL A 724 -9.12 -5.77 39.04
CA VAL A 724 -9.41 -6.88 38.11
C VAL A 724 -9.85 -8.17 38.84
N ASN A 725 -8.99 -8.73 39.68
CA ASN A 725 -9.26 -9.99 40.38
C ASN A 725 -10.56 -9.91 41.20
N ARG A 726 -10.75 -8.80 41.92
CA ARG A 726 -11.90 -8.61 42.80
C ARG A 726 -13.19 -8.50 41.99
N THR A 727 -13.16 -7.77 40.88
CA THR A 727 -14.33 -7.58 40.01
C THR A 727 -14.70 -8.90 39.32
N LEU A 728 -13.73 -9.60 38.73
CA LEU A 728 -13.99 -10.87 38.04
C LEU A 728 -14.52 -11.94 39.00
N ALA A 729 -13.93 -12.07 40.20
CA ALA A 729 -14.36 -13.02 41.23
C ALA A 729 -15.76 -12.74 41.80
N ALA A 730 -16.21 -11.48 41.79
CA ALA A 730 -17.54 -11.13 42.25
C ALA A 730 -18.65 -11.53 41.26
N GLY A 731 -18.31 -11.74 40.00
CA GLY A 731 -19.27 -12.05 38.95
C GLY A 731 -20.05 -10.83 38.44
N PRO A 732 -20.80 -10.99 37.34
CA PRO A 732 -21.34 -9.87 36.57
C PRO A 732 -22.35 -9.02 37.34
N THR A 733 -23.25 -9.65 38.11
CA THR A 733 -24.30 -8.95 38.86
C THR A 733 -23.75 -8.18 40.06
N ALA A 734 -22.80 -8.74 40.81
CA ALA A 734 -22.22 -8.04 41.95
C ALA A 734 -21.27 -6.92 41.52
N ALA A 735 -20.57 -7.08 40.39
CA ALA A 735 -19.69 -6.06 39.81
C ALA A 735 -20.41 -4.75 39.46
N MET A 736 -21.70 -4.80 39.10
CA MET A 736 -22.54 -3.62 38.84
C MET A 736 -22.53 -2.64 40.02
N GLY A 737 -22.60 -3.16 41.25
CA GLY A 737 -22.69 -2.38 42.49
C GLY A 737 -21.35 -1.96 43.09
N MET A 738 -20.21 -2.31 42.47
CA MET A 738 -18.90 -2.00 43.04
C MET A 738 -18.57 -0.50 42.95
N PRO A 739 -18.27 0.16 44.09
CA PRO A 739 -17.92 1.57 44.09
C PRO A 739 -16.53 1.79 43.49
N HIS A 740 -16.34 2.97 42.88
CA HIS A 740 -15.03 3.40 42.40
C HIS A 740 -14.08 3.65 43.57
N GLN A 741 -12.85 3.17 43.46
CA GLN A 741 -11.81 3.39 44.48
C GLN A 741 -10.91 4.56 44.08
N LYS A 742 -11.49 5.76 44.01
CA LYS A 742 -10.84 6.99 43.52
C LYS A 742 -9.49 7.30 44.17
N GLN A 743 -9.30 6.90 45.43
CA GLN A 743 -8.05 7.06 46.17
C GLN A 743 -6.88 6.24 45.60
N MET A 744 -7.16 5.23 44.76
CA MET A 744 -6.17 4.37 44.11
C MET A 744 -5.82 4.85 42.69
N ASP A 745 -6.55 5.82 42.14
CA ASP A 745 -6.26 6.41 40.84
C ASP A 745 -4.91 7.14 40.88
N LEU A 746 -4.19 7.11 39.75
CA LEU A 746 -2.99 7.92 39.57
C LEU A 746 -3.37 9.23 38.86
N PRO A 747 -2.82 10.38 39.30
CA PRO A 747 -3.29 11.68 38.86
C PRO A 747 -3.05 11.94 37.37
N ARG A 748 -3.83 12.88 36.83
CA ARG A 748 -3.62 13.47 35.51
C ARG A 748 -2.18 13.99 35.39
N ASP A 749 -1.61 13.91 34.19
CA ASP A 749 -0.27 14.42 33.92
C ASP A 749 -0.21 15.93 34.24
N PRO A 750 0.75 16.40 35.06
CA PRO A 750 0.94 17.83 35.29
C PRO A 750 1.12 18.66 34.01
N THR A 751 1.63 18.06 32.93
CA THR A 751 1.84 18.75 31.65
C THR A 751 0.66 18.61 30.68
N SER A 752 -0.48 18.11 31.15
CA SER A 752 -1.67 17.87 30.32
C SER A 752 -2.29 19.08 29.61
N ALA A 753 -1.87 20.31 29.92
CA ALA A 753 -2.21 21.49 29.14
C ALA A 753 -1.48 21.52 27.78
N GLU A 754 -0.29 20.91 27.69
CA GLU A 754 0.52 20.82 26.47
C GLU A 754 -0.13 19.96 25.37
N TYR A 755 -1.15 19.16 25.70
CA TYR A 755 -1.86 18.35 24.70
C TYR A 755 -2.66 19.22 23.72
N GLU A 756 -3.26 20.32 24.20
CA GLU A 756 -3.96 21.27 23.32
C GLU A 756 -2.96 21.96 22.38
N ASP A 757 -1.78 22.33 22.89
CA ASP A 757 -0.71 22.89 22.06
C ASP A 757 -0.22 21.89 21.00
N LEU A 758 -0.17 20.59 21.32
CA LEU A 758 0.20 19.54 20.36
C LEU A 758 -0.86 19.36 19.26
N LYS A 759 -2.16 19.42 19.58
CA LYS A 759 -3.23 19.33 18.58
C LYS A 759 -3.16 20.50 17.61
N GLU A 760 -3.15 21.72 18.12
CA GLU A 760 -3.01 22.92 17.31
C GLU A 760 -1.71 22.89 16.50
N PHE A 761 -0.60 22.41 17.08
CA PHE A 761 0.65 22.25 16.35
C PHE A 761 0.53 21.34 15.12
N ARG A 762 -0.21 20.22 15.21
CA ARG A 762 -0.45 19.32 14.07
C ARG A 762 -1.27 19.98 12.97
N ASP A 763 -2.32 20.71 13.34
CA ASP A 763 -3.12 21.48 12.38
C ASP A 763 -2.25 22.51 11.66
N GLN A 764 -1.38 23.21 12.40
CA GLN A 764 -0.46 24.19 11.81
C GLN A 764 0.63 23.54 10.93
N VAL A 765 1.05 22.30 11.20
CA VAL A 765 1.94 21.53 10.30
C VAL A 765 1.24 21.28 8.96
N ASP A 766 -0.02 20.86 8.97
CA ASP A 766 -0.79 20.59 7.76
C ASP A 766 -1.07 21.86 6.96
N PHE A 767 -1.42 22.97 7.64
CA PHE A 767 -1.55 24.28 7.00
C PHE A 767 -0.22 24.77 6.41
N ALA A 768 0.89 24.67 7.15
CA ALA A 768 2.20 25.05 6.65
C ALA A 768 2.61 24.25 5.42
N ARG A 769 2.30 22.94 5.38
CA ARG A 769 2.51 22.09 4.21
C ARG A 769 1.73 22.60 3.00
N SER A 770 0.41 22.79 3.13
CA SER A 770 -0.46 23.24 2.03
C SER A 770 -0.02 24.60 1.50
N PHE A 771 0.16 25.60 2.37
CA PHE A 771 0.50 26.95 1.96
C PHE A 771 1.89 27.04 1.30
N ILE A 772 2.85 26.24 1.73
CA ILE A 772 4.17 26.18 1.10
C ILE A 772 4.12 25.52 -0.27
N ASP A 773 3.31 24.47 -0.43
CA ASP A 773 3.15 23.79 -1.72
C ASP A 773 2.35 24.64 -2.73
N GLU A 774 1.46 25.50 -2.24
CA GLU A 774 0.75 26.53 -3.01
C GLU A 774 1.55 27.83 -3.23
N GLU A 775 2.74 27.93 -2.63
CA GLU A 775 3.58 29.13 -2.62
C GLU A 775 2.91 30.39 -2.00
N ASP A 776 1.91 30.22 -1.12
CA ASP A 776 1.33 31.31 -0.31
C ASP A 776 2.23 31.63 0.90
N VAL A 777 3.24 32.46 0.65
CA VAL A 777 4.24 32.87 1.64
C VAL A 777 3.62 33.58 2.85
N ALA A 778 2.52 34.32 2.67
CA ALA A 778 1.93 35.12 3.74
C ALA A 778 1.25 34.22 4.78
N GLN A 779 0.43 33.27 4.33
CA GLN A 779 -0.23 32.31 5.22
C GLN A 779 0.77 31.29 5.79
N ALA A 780 1.73 30.83 4.98
CA ALA A 780 2.80 29.97 5.47
C ALA A 780 3.60 30.62 6.60
N GLU A 781 3.86 31.93 6.55
CA GLU A 781 4.56 32.63 7.63
C GLU A 781 3.77 32.70 8.94
N VAL A 782 2.45 32.83 8.86
CA VAL A 782 1.58 32.80 10.05
C VAL A 782 1.64 31.40 10.67
N ALA A 783 1.39 30.35 9.88
CA ALA A 783 1.39 28.97 10.35
C ALA A 783 2.73 28.59 10.99
N VAL A 784 3.85 28.82 10.27
CA VAL A 784 5.21 28.49 10.75
C VAL A 784 5.61 29.29 11.99
N ARG A 785 5.11 30.52 12.16
CA ARG A 785 5.33 31.29 13.38
C ARG A 785 4.56 30.69 14.57
N THR A 786 3.30 30.34 14.36
CA THR A 786 2.47 29.67 15.38
C THR A 786 3.10 28.35 15.81
N MET A 787 3.57 27.53 14.86
CA MET A 787 4.35 26.32 15.14
C MET A 787 5.56 26.58 16.05
N GLY A 788 6.29 27.66 15.78
CA GLY A 788 7.45 28.08 16.58
C GLY A 788 7.12 28.49 18.02
N ASN A 789 5.90 28.95 18.28
CA ASN A 789 5.44 29.30 19.62
C ASN A 789 4.95 28.07 20.39
N LEU A 790 4.20 27.18 19.72
CA LEU A 790 3.60 26.00 20.33
C LEU A 790 4.62 24.89 20.61
N ASN A 791 5.47 24.57 19.64
CA ASN A 791 6.43 23.47 19.73
C ASN A 791 7.79 23.88 19.16
N PRO A 792 8.50 24.80 19.85
CA PRO A 792 9.77 25.37 19.38
C PRO A 792 10.88 24.35 19.24
N LYS A 793 10.74 23.12 19.75
CA LYS A 793 11.76 22.06 19.80
C LYS A 793 11.52 20.93 18.79
N SER A 794 10.34 20.87 18.17
CA SER A 794 10.07 19.91 17.10
C SER A 794 10.99 20.13 15.89
N PHE A 795 11.43 19.04 15.26
CA PHE A 795 12.18 19.12 14.00
C PHE A 795 11.32 19.70 12.87
N GLU A 796 10.00 19.50 12.89
CA GLU A 796 9.08 20.00 11.86
C GLU A 796 9.03 21.52 11.88
N THR A 797 9.02 22.13 13.07
CA THR A 797 9.15 23.58 13.24
C THR A 797 10.38 24.11 12.51
N SER A 798 11.55 23.52 12.75
CA SER A 798 12.79 23.92 12.08
C SER A 798 12.75 23.64 10.57
N TYR A 799 12.20 22.50 10.17
CA TYR A 799 12.09 22.11 8.77
C TYR A 799 11.22 23.10 7.97
N TYR A 800 10.02 23.43 8.47
CA TYR A 800 9.12 24.37 7.80
C TYR A 800 9.62 25.82 7.87
N GLN A 801 10.34 26.22 8.93
CA GLN A 801 11.09 27.48 8.94
C GLN A 801 12.17 27.51 7.83
N GLY A 802 12.83 26.38 7.58
CA GLY A 802 13.78 26.22 6.48
C GLY A 802 13.12 26.30 5.11
N ARG A 803 12.01 25.58 4.91
CA ARG A 803 11.20 25.62 3.67
C ARG A 803 10.70 27.03 3.36
N LEU A 804 10.16 27.74 4.35
CA LEU A 804 9.71 29.12 4.19
C LEU A 804 10.87 30.08 3.87
N ALA A 805 12.02 29.91 4.52
CA ALA A 805 13.21 30.70 4.22
C ALA A 805 13.71 30.45 2.79
N TYR A 806 13.65 29.20 2.32
CA TYR A 806 14.00 28.83 0.95
C TYR A 806 13.05 29.49 -0.07
N LEU A 807 11.74 29.48 0.17
CA LEU A 807 10.75 30.18 -0.68
C LEU A 807 10.99 31.70 -0.74
N LYS A 808 11.48 32.29 0.35
CA LYS A 808 11.86 33.71 0.42
C LYS A 808 13.27 33.99 -0.12
N GLU A 809 13.89 33.02 -0.81
CA GLU A 809 15.25 33.08 -1.36
C GLU A 809 16.33 33.41 -0.32
N ASN A 810 16.07 33.16 0.97
CA ASN A 810 17.04 33.33 2.05
C ASN A 810 17.73 31.98 2.34
N TYR A 811 18.58 31.57 1.40
CA TYR A 811 19.21 30.25 1.40
C TYR A 811 20.13 29.99 2.60
N THR A 812 20.81 31.02 3.12
CA THR A 812 21.63 30.90 4.35
C THR A 812 20.78 30.59 5.58
N LYS A 813 19.62 31.25 5.71
CA LYS A 813 18.68 30.93 6.80
C LYS A 813 18.06 29.56 6.60
N ALA A 814 17.74 29.18 5.36
CA ALA A 814 17.18 27.87 5.03
C ALA A 814 18.15 26.73 5.42
N GLU A 815 19.41 26.83 5.01
CA GLU A 815 20.48 25.88 5.36
C GLU A 815 20.56 25.66 6.88
N LYS A 816 20.75 26.73 7.65
CA LYS A 816 20.84 26.67 9.12
C LYS A 816 19.62 25.99 9.74
N LYS A 817 18.43 26.24 9.20
CA LYS A 817 17.17 25.67 9.72
C LYS A 817 17.01 24.20 9.37
N PHE A 818 17.49 23.76 8.21
CA PHE A 818 17.53 22.32 7.89
C PHE A 818 18.57 21.56 8.73
N GLU A 819 19.72 22.17 9.03
CA GLU A 819 20.69 21.60 9.98
C GLU A 819 20.07 21.48 11.39
N GLU A 820 19.41 22.54 11.86
CA GLU A 820 18.70 22.53 13.15
C GLU A 820 17.57 21.46 13.17
N ALA A 821 16.89 21.22 12.05
CA ALA A 821 15.89 20.16 11.96
C ALA A 821 16.52 18.76 12.09
N LEU A 822 17.67 18.52 11.44
CA LEU A 822 18.40 17.25 11.55
C LEU A 822 18.90 17.00 12.98
N ASP A 823 19.35 18.05 13.67
CA ASP A 823 19.81 17.98 15.07
C ASP A 823 18.68 17.66 16.07
N ARG A 824 17.41 17.77 15.67
CA ARG A 824 16.22 17.53 16.52
C ARG A 824 15.64 16.12 16.41
N ASP A 825 16.45 15.16 16.01
CA ASP A 825 16.11 13.75 15.87
C ASP A 825 14.77 13.48 15.14
N PRO A 826 14.70 13.77 13.82
CA PRO A 826 13.57 13.32 13.01
C PRO A 826 13.41 11.79 13.09
N HIS A 827 12.16 11.32 13.16
CA HIS A 827 11.81 9.99 13.65
C HIS A 827 11.80 8.85 12.61
N TYR A 828 12.08 9.13 11.34
CA TYR A 828 12.29 8.09 10.32
C TYR A 828 13.49 8.42 9.44
N GLU A 829 14.16 7.40 8.91
CA GLU A 829 15.29 7.63 8.00
C GLU A 829 14.84 8.32 6.70
N ALA A 830 13.65 8.00 6.20
CA ALA A 830 13.08 8.66 5.02
C ALA A 830 12.89 10.19 5.23
N ILE A 831 12.45 10.60 6.42
CA ILE A 831 12.31 12.02 6.78
C ILE A 831 13.70 12.68 6.84
N ARG A 832 14.69 12.02 7.46
CA ARG A 832 16.06 12.55 7.52
C ARG A 832 16.66 12.71 6.12
N GLU A 833 16.51 11.73 5.25
CA GLU A 833 16.92 11.82 3.85
C GLU A 833 16.22 12.97 3.12
N HIS A 834 14.93 13.17 3.36
CA HIS A 834 14.16 14.27 2.78
C HIS A 834 14.70 15.63 3.22
N ILE A 835 14.98 15.81 4.52
CA ILE A 835 15.56 17.04 5.05
C ILE A 835 16.97 17.26 4.49
N ARG A 836 17.81 16.21 4.41
CA ARG A 836 19.16 16.30 3.80
C ARG A 836 19.10 16.73 2.33
N LYS A 837 18.10 16.27 1.56
CA LYS A 837 17.90 16.73 0.17
C LYS A 837 17.60 18.22 0.11
N TRP A 838 16.77 18.74 1.01
CA TRP A 838 16.49 20.18 1.09
C TRP A 838 17.68 21.00 1.57
N LEU A 839 18.44 20.48 2.54
CA LEU A 839 19.70 21.08 2.97
C LEU A 839 20.68 21.22 1.79
N GLN A 840 20.83 20.17 0.98
CA GLN A 840 21.68 20.22 -0.20
C GLN A 840 21.18 21.25 -1.23
N LYS A 841 19.86 21.31 -1.48
CA LYS A 841 19.28 22.34 -2.36
C LYS A 841 19.57 23.76 -1.87
N ALA A 842 19.48 24.00 -0.56
CA ALA A 842 19.81 25.31 0.01
C ALA A 842 21.29 25.66 -0.16
N LYS A 843 22.19 24.68 -0.02
CA LYS A 843 23.64 24.84 -0.26
C LYS A 843 23.96 25.11 -1.74
N ASP A 844 23.26 24.43 -2.65
CA ASP A 844 23.47 24.58 -4.10
C ASP A 844 22.91 25.91 -4.66
N ALA A 845 21.97 26.55 -3.95
CA ALA A 845 21.34 27.80 -4.33
C ALA A 845 22.07 29.06 -3.80
N GLN A 846 23.03 28.88 -2.89
CA GLN A 846 23.98 29.91 -2.45
C GLN A 846 25.12 30.06 -3.45
#